data_AF-A0A078ASK4-F1
#
_entry.id   AF-A0A078ASK4-F1
#
_cell.length_a   1.000
_cell.length_b   1.000
_cell.length_c   1.000
_cell.angle_alpha   90.00
_cell.angle_beta   90.00
_cell.angle_gamma   90.00
#
_symmetry.space_group_name_H-M   'P 1'
#
loop_
_entity.id
_entity.type
_entity.pdbx_description
1 polymer ?
#
loop_
_entity_poly.entity_id
_entity_poly.type
_entity_poly.pdbx_seq_one_letter_code
_entity_poly.pdbx_strand_id
1 'polypeptide(L)'
;MSWISVLILLTISASLRPPNVSAQQYQDLSDKTLMKTFGKEFNVKISVVKNLLDGQEYLKINTVQPDKTYLGLGFGQSMTNAQIMIFIADGTQSNAAEYFSPRATRPTKQDNQNLASTFKQNGTHVEFTAYRKFKPDDVNDKTLSLNSLVNMIYAFRQFESSESVTLKYHGGDNRGIFKIFVDLSGGISDASGEGYSEDDSFDFYVYHGWLMWVSWGLFGLIQLASNRYLKMYWKVNMWVHRLSGSIIWILTLVFGFIAVSKADWEVVNSLHTIIGFIVTITVTLIVLGGVFTRSMMNRLRWKTHLILKIKFGHRMFGLALITLSQFSILTGGLKYSTWAEYMKPLPITHISIFFLTSFVIEIIHQRYKTQEQPFRVPDEIMTMEEFKSKIQNGSQYVLLDDLVLDVSKYMSNHPGGRFVMEYNVGRDISKYFYGGYILENSGGLSPHYHSNVARKIVNSLIIARIDQKPFQFMARIVEKSDVNSTTATFTFRIQKQAGNLIQFQLPASNDISTFGKHFLVKSIANPRVKRQYTLASCMNKHIYEQYVKNIEKFTSNQDIQGIDESFINQSSYNDNADIYLTIKNYDTRSGLSRLIHQQKDVFEIKALMGKGLDVQRQGTHLAFVAGTGILVFMDLVAFILRQNLGLLQGSDNQILDQKNFKFVLYASFPSPEDSIGLELLQGLQKITQMQELKNFELILRFSNEFMSERWNAQFIERQVEIFTQNKQIKKIWVCGPPMMNEVFDRTFEEISQQYDLDRSIVEIL
;
A
#
# COMPACT_ATOMS: atom_id res chain seq x y z
N MET A 1 -39.35 58.76 0.00
CA MET A 1 -40.18 57.54 0.08
C MET A 1 -40.29 57.18 1.56
N SER A 2 -41.14 57.91 2.29
CA SER A 2 -42.53 57.55 2.66
C SER A 2 -42.63 56.49 3.77
N TRP A 3 -43.35 56.65 4.87
CA TRP A 3 -43.81 57.78 5.72
C TRP A 3 -44.65 57.12 6.86
N ILE A 4 -44.46 57.55 8.12
CA ILE A 4 -45.40 57.51 9.29
C ILE A 4 -45.69 56.07 9.86
N SER A 5 -45.77 55.74 11.17
CA SER A 5 -46.25 56.50 12.33
C SER A 5 -45.74 56.01 13.70
N VAL A 6 -45.57 57.01 14.57
CA VAL A 6 -45.50 56.98 16.03
C VAL A 6 -46.84 56.55 16.63
N LEU A 7 -46.85 55.72 17.69
CA LEU A 7 -47.79 55.89 18.80
C LEU A 7 -47.28 55.27 20.11
N ILE A 8 -47.63 55.97 21.17
CA ILE A 8 -47.33 55.83 22.60
C ILE A 8 -47.87 54.52 23.19
N LEU A 9 -47.10 53.87 24.07
CA LEU A 9 -47.62 53.19 25.26
C LEU A 9 -46.49 52.98 26.29
N LEU A 10 -46.50 53.84 27.31
CA LEU A 10 -45.95 53.57 28.63
C LEU A 10 -46.66 52.34 29.20
N THR A 11 -46.00 51.18 29.19
CA THR A 11 -46.39 50.04 30.03
C THR A 11 -45.37 49.90 31.15
N ILE A 12 -45.84 50.25 32.34
CA ILE A 12 -45.27 49.87 33.63
C ILE A 12 -45.09 48.35 33.61
N SER A 13 -43.86 47.84 33.44
CA SER A 13 -43.56 46.47 33.84
C SER A 13 -43.40 46.46 35.35
N ALA A 14 -44.54 46.44 36.03
CA ALA A 14 -44.57 45.92 37.39
C ALA A 14 -44.02 44.50 37.29
N SER A 15 -42.79 44.28 37.77
CA SER A 15 -42.34 42.93 38.10
C SER A 15 -43.31 42.44 39.16
N LEU A 16 -44.32 41.68 38.75
CA LEU A 16 -45.11 40.86 39.64
C LEU A 16 -44.10 39.89 40.26
N ARG A 17 -43.56 40.28 41.42
CA ARG A 17 -42.98 39.31 42.34
C ARG A 17 -44.05 38.24 42.50
N PRO A 18 -43.71 36.94 42.39
CA PRO A 18 -44.67 35.90 42.72
C PRO A 18 -45.25 36.24 44.10
N PRO A 19 -46.57 36.09 44.31
CA PRO A 19 -47.17 36.36 45.60
C PRO A 19 -46.33 35.65 46.66
N ASN A 20 -45.89 36.39 47.68
CA ASN A 20 -45.24 35.80 48.84
C ASN A 20 -46.21 34.72 49.34
N VAL A 21 -45.87 33.46 49.08
CA VAL A 21 -46.67 32.33 49.45
C VAL A 21 -46.60 32.26 50.97
N SER A 22 -47.61 32.84 51.64
CA SER A 22 -47.65 32.80 53.09
C SER A 22 -47.88 31.34 53.49
N ALA A 23 -47.06 30.82 54.40
CA ALA A 23 -47.16 29.44 54.88
C ALA A 23 -48.56 29.07 55.43
N GLN A 24 -49.41 30.07 55.72
CA GLN A 24 -50.80 29.91 56.17
C GLN A 24 -51.77 29.38 55.10
N GLN A 25 -51.36 29.29 53.82
CA GLN A 25 -52.25 28.88 52.72
C GLN A 25 -52.26 27.36 52.45
N TYR A 26 -51.38 26.58 53.09
CA TYR A 26 -51.23 25.16 52.83
C TYR A 26 -51.45 24.33 54.10
N GLN A 27 -52.26 23.29 53.98
CA GLN A 27 -52.52 22.32 55.05
C GLN A 27 -51.88 20.97 54.67
N ASP A 28 -51.05 20.41 55.56
CA ASP A 28 -50.51 19.05 55.37
C ASP A 28 -51.67 18.04 55.34
N LEU A 29 -51.68 17.15 54.34
CA LEU A 29 -52.72 16.12 54.19
C LEU A 29 -52.45 14.91 55.09
N SER A 30 -51.19 14.68 55.47
CA SER A 30 -50.74 13.58 56.30
C SER A 30 -49.51 13.98 57.11
N ASP A 31 -49.38 13.44 58.32
CA ASP A 31 -48.16 13.57 59.12
C ASP A 31 -47.02 12.68 58.59
N LYS A 32 -47.32 11.74 57.68
CA LYS A 32 -46.32 10.84 57.07
C LYS A 32 -45.54 11.58 55.98
N THR A 33 -44.32 11.94 56.33
CA THR A 33 -43.37 12.62 55.43
C THR A 33 -42.19 11.71 55.12
N LEU A 34 -41.64 11.84 53.91
CA LEU A 34 -40.43 11.14 53.51
C LEU A 34 -39.22 12.01 53.78
N MET A 35 -38.27 11.51 54.58
CA MET A 35 -36.96 12.10 54.77
C MET A 35 -35.94 11.30 53.95
N LYS A 36 -35.18 11.96 53.09
CA LYS A 36 -34.10 11.34 52.32
C LYS A 36 -32.86 12.23 52.38
N THR A 37 -31.71 11.62 52.63
CA THR A 37 -30.42 12.31 52.59
C THR A 37 -29.68 11.83 51.35
N PHE A 38 -29.31 12.76 50.47
CA PHE A 38 -28.46 12.50 49.31
C PHE A 38 -27.03 12.92 49.65
N GLY A 39 -26.06 12.04 49.40
CA GLY A 39 -24.70 12.25 49.90
C GLY A 39 -24.66 12.38 51.43
N LYS A 40 -23.81 13.29 51.94
CA LYS A 40 -23.69 13.53 53.40
C LYS A 40 -24.48 14.74 53.90
N GLU A 41 -24.83 15.68 53.02
CA GLU A 41 -25.25 17.03 53.43
C GLU A 41 -26.54 17.52 52.75
N PHE A 42 -27.11 16.77 51.79
CA PHE A 42 -28.35 17.17 51.11
C PHE A 42 -29.55 16.49 51.75
N ASN A 43 -30.21 17.18 52.68
CA ASN A 43 -31.40 16.66 53.34
C ASN A 43 -32.65 17.11 52.60
N VAL A 44 -33.53 16.17 52.27
CA VAL A 44 -34.78 16.43 51.56
C VAL A 44 -35.94 15.83 52.33
N LYS A 45 -36.92 16.67 52.64
CA LYS A 45 -38.20 16.29 53.23
C LYS A 45 -39.31 16.51 52.22
N ILE A 46 -40.05 15.45 51.90
CA ILE A 46 -41.17 15.49 50.96
C ILE A 46 -42.48 15.20 51.71
N SER A 47 -43.49 16.06 51.52
CA SER A 47 -44.85 15.86 52.02
C SER A 47 -45.89 16.27 50.98
N VAL A 48 -47.14 15.83 51.15
CA VAL A 48 -48.27 16.32 50.35
C VAL A 48 -49.06 17.34 51.16
N VAL A 49 -49.33 18.47 50.55
CA VAL A 49 -50.15 19.54 51.11
C VAL A 49 -51.33 19.84 50.20
N LYS A 50 -52.41 20.34 50.78
CA LYS A 50 -53.53 20.91 50.06
C LYS A 50 -53.50 22.42 50.20
N ASN A 51 -53.55 23.14 49.08
CA ASN A 51 -53.70 24.59 49.11
C ASN A 51 -55.17 24.91 49.42
N LEU A 52 -55.40 25.73 50.44
CA LEU A 52 -56.73 26.07 50.92
C LEU A 52 -57.47 27.03 49.99
N LEU A 53 -56.76 27.71 49.08
CA LEU A 53 -57.35 28.68 48.15
C LEU A 53 -57.89 28.03 46.88
N ASP A 54 -57.12 27.13 46.26
CA ASP A 54 -57.49 26.47 45.00
C ASP A 54 -57.99 25.03 45.20
N GLY A 55 -57.86 24.48 46.41
CA GLY A 55 -58.24 23.12 46.75
C GLY A 55 -57.37 22.03 46.12
N GLN A 56 -56.29 22.39 45.42
CA GLN A 56 -55.40 21.46 44.73
C GLN A 56 -54.34 20.88 45.67
N GLU A 57 -53.84 19.72 45.28
CA GLU A 57 -52.77 18.99 45.95
C GLU A 57 -51.41 19.42 45.40
N TYR A 58 -50.45 19.62 46.29
CA TYR A 58 -49.10 20.00 45.97
C TYR A 58 -48.12 19.07 46.66
N LEU A 59 -47.02 18.78 45.95
CA LEU A 59 -45.84 18.19 46.54
C LEU A 59 -45.05 19.32 47.20
N LYS A 60 -44.94 19.28 48.53
CA LYS A 60 -44.10 20.18 49.31
C LYS A 60 -42.74 19.55 49.51
N ILE A 61 -41.71 20.25 49.07
CA ILE A 61 -40.32 19.82 49.16
C ILE A 61 -39.59 20.83 50.03
N ASN A 62 -39.07 20.39 51.17
CA ASN A 62 -38.12 21.16 51.95
C ASN A 62 -36.74 20.55 51.77
N THR A 63 -35.76 21.33 51.35
CA THR A 63 -34.39 20.84 51.23
C THR A 63 -33.42 21.77 51.94
N VAL A 64 -32.47 21.17 52.65
CA VAL A 64 -31.33 21.87 53.26
C VAL A 64 -30.09 21.34 52.56
N GLN A 65 -29.35 22.24 51.92
CA GLN A 65 -28.12 21.91 51.20
C GLN A 65 -27.02 22.95 51.49
N PRO A 66 -25.73 22.57 51.41
CA PRO A 66 -24.63 23.51 51.58
C PRO A 66 -24.70 24.67 50.59
N ASP A 67 -24.18 25.84 50.96
CA ASP A 67 -23.97 26.93 50.01
C ASP A 67 -22.97 26.49 48.92
N LYS A 68 -23.04 27.10 47.74
CA LYS A 68 -22.28 26.69 46.54
C LYS A 68 -22.60 25.27 46.07
N THR A 69 -23.88 24.93 45.99
CA THR A 69 -24.34 23.63 45.50
C THR A 69 -25.54 23.76 44.56
N TYR A 70 -25.81 22.72 43.77
CA TYR A 70 -27.17 22.50 43.27
C TYR A 70 -27.66 21.09 43.61
N LEU A 71 -28.99 20.96 43.76
CA LEU A 71 -29.72 19.69 43.85
C LEU A 71 -30.81 19.69 42.77
N GLY A 72 -30.87 18.65 41.97
CA GLY A 72 -31.93 18.37 41.02
C GLY A 72 -32.76 17.19 41.51
N LEU A 73 -34.08 17.33 41.50
CA LEU A 73 -35.05 16.26 41.75
C LEU A 73 -35.97 16.17 40.54
N GLY A 74 -35.97 15.04 39.84
CA GLY A 74 -36.77 14.84 38.64
C GLY A 74 -37.75 13.69 38.74
N PHE A 75 -38.75 13.71 37.88
CA PHE A 75 -39.75 12.65 37.76
C PHE A 75 -39.40 11.74 36.59
N GLY A 76 -39.21 10.45 36.84
CA GLY A 76 -38.85 9.46 35.83
C GLY A 76 -37.84 8.42 36.32
N GLN A 77 -37.37 7.59 35.40
CA GLN A 77 -36.30 6.60 35.64
C GLN A 77 -34.96 7.03 35.03
N SER A 78 -34.93 8.11 34.26
CA SER A 78 -33.71 8.70 33.73
C SER A 78 -33.97 10.18 33.46
N MET A 79 -32.93 10.93 33.07
CA MET A 79 -33.09 12.30 32.59
C MET A 79 -33.79 12.41 31.23
N THR A 80 -34.08 11.31 30.53
CA THR A 80 -34.80 11.34 29.25
C THR A 80 -36.29 11.53 29.50
N ASN A 81 -36.86 12.56 28.89
CA ASN A 81 -38.26 12.98 29.04
C ASN A 81 -38.65 13.20 30.52
N ALA A 82 -37.77 13.88 31.26
CA ALA A 82 -37.94 14.13 32.68
C ALA A 82 -38.17 15.61 32.97
N GLN A 83 -39.19 15.90 33.78
CA GLN A 83 -39.34 17.18 34.46
C GLN A 83 -38.46 17.17 35.71
N ILE A 84 -37.67 18.21 35.91
CA ILE A 84 -36.66 18.31 36.95
C ILE A 84 -36.80 19.65 37.68
N MET A 85 -36.96 19.59 38.99
CA MET A 85 -36.87 20.75 39.88
C MET A 85 -35.42 20.90 40.30
N ILE A 86 -34.82 22.07 40.07
CA ILE A 86 -33.43 22.34 40.43
C ILE A 86 -33.39 23.44 41.47
N PHE A 87 -32.72 23.15 42.58
CA PHE A 87 -32.45 24.04 43.72
C PHE A 87 -30.98 24.46 43.65
N ILE A 88 -30.71 25.72 43.34
CA ILE A 88 -29.37 26.32 43.24
C ILE A 88 -29.11 27.11 44.52
N ALA A 89 -28.17 26.66 45.34
CA ALA A 89 -27.68 27.37 46.52
C ALA A 89 -26.42 28.18 46.16
N ASP A 90 -26.58 29.49 46.01
CA ASP A 90 -25.50 30.43 45.69
C ASP A 90 -25.67 31.75 46.45
N GLY A 91 -25.66 31.64 47.77
CA GLY A 91 -25.88 32.74 48.68
C GLY A 91 -27.19 33.50 48.42
N THR A 92 -27.09 34.81 48.25
CA THR A 92 -28.24 35.68 47.94
C THR A 92 -28.80 35.49 46.53
N GLN A 93 -28.10 34.76 45.64
CA GLN A 93 -28.55 34.43 44.29
C GLN A 93 -29.26 33.08 44.21
N SER A 94 -29.47 32.44 45.36
CA SER A 94 -30.13 31.14 45.43
C SER A 94 -31.52 31.18 44.78
N ASN A 95 -31.88 30.11 44.08
CA ASN A 95 -33.20 29.99 43.47
C ASN A 95 -33.61 28.52 43.31
N ALA A 96 -34.90 28.28 43.13
CA ALA A 96 -35.40 27.00 42.66
C ALA A 96 -36.31 27.22 41.47
N ALA A 97 -36.14 26.39 40.43
CA ALA A 97 -36.90 26.49 39.20
C ALA A 97 -37.11 25.11 38.55
N GLU A 98 -38.11 25.03 37.69
CA GLU A 98 -38.41 23.87 36.86
C GLU A 98 -37.64 23.90 35.55
N TYR A 99 -37.19 22.70 35.19
CA TYR A 99 -36.45 22.39 33.99
C TYR A 99 -37.06 21.15 33.35
N PHE A 100 -36.92 21.06 32.04
CA PHE A 100 -37.31 19.88 31.28
C PHE A 100 -36.11 19.33 30.52
N SER A 101 -36.02 18.00 30.50
CA SER A 101 -34.95 17.27 29.84
C SER A 101 -35.55 16.31 28.82
N PRO A 102 -35.55 16.63 27.51
CA PRO A 102 -36.14 15.75 26.49
C PRO A 102 -35.31 14.48 26.27
N ARG A 103 -34.02 14.53 26.58
CA ARG A 103 -33.03 13.44 26.46
C ARG A 103 -32.10 13.49 27.68
N ALA A 104 -31.20 12.53 27.85
CA ALA A 104 -30.15 12.56 28.88
C ALA A 104 -29.06 13.63 28.62
N THR A 105 -29.49 14.88 28.41
CA THR A 105 -28.66 16.06 28.13
C THR A 105 -28.87 17.12 29.22
N ARG A 106 -28.12 18.23 29.16
CA ARG A 106 -28.36 19.36 30.09
C ARG A 106 -29.83 19.79 29.99
N PRO A 107 -30.57 19.89 31.11
CA PRO A 107 -31.97 20.23 31.08
C PRO A 107 -32.14 21.74 30.84
N THR A 108 -33.24 22.12 30.18
CA THR A 108 -33.54 23.52 29.83
C THR A 108 -34.58 24.07 30.79
N LYS A 109 -34.37 25.29 31.28
CA LYS A 109 -35.33 25.96 32.18
C LYS A 109 -36.66 26.16 31.43
N GLN A 110 -37.78 25.82 32.05
CA GLN A 110 -39.11 26.00 31.44
C GLN A 110 -39.53 27.47 31.49
N ASP A 111 -40.20 27.94 30.44
CA ASP A 111 -40.75 29.31 30.39
C ASP A 111 -41.94 29.47 31.34
N ASN A 112 -42.78 28.44 31.43
CA ASN A 112 -43.87 28.37 32.41
C ASN A 112 -43.35 27.69 33.69
N GLN A 113 -43.42 28.38 34.83
CA GLN A 113 -42.96 27.87 36.11
C GLN A 113 -44.17 27.55 36.99
N ASN A 114 -44.41 26.26 37.21
CA ASN A 114 -45.41 25.70 38.11
C ASN A 114 -44.86 25.42 39.52
N LEU A 115 -43.58 25.72 39.76
CA LEU A 115 -42.90 25.62 41.05
C LEU A 115 -42.90 26.96 41.78
N ALA A 116 -43.66 27.04 42.88
CA ALA A 116 -43.56 28.16 43.80
C ALA A 116 -42.50 27.84 44.86
N SER A 117 -41.51 28.71 45.06
CA SER A 117 -40.42 28.46 46.00
C SER A 117 -40.00 29.69 46.80
N THR A 118 -39.49 29.43 48.00
CA THR A 118 -38.81 30.42 48.86
C THR A 118 -37.55 29.80 49.43
N PHE A 119 -36.58 30.61 49.84
CA PHE A 119 -35.39 30.12 50.50
C PHE A 119 -34.95 31.00 51.68
N LYS A 120 -34.24 30.40 52.61
CA LYS A 120 -33.56 31.06 53.73
C LYS A 120 -32.12 30.59 53.74
N GLN A 121 -31.19 31.53 53.89
CA GLN A 121 -29.78 31.22 54.01
C GLN A 121 -29.31 31.38 55.46
N ASN A 122 -28.58 30.40 55.95
CA ASN A 122 -27.62 30.56 57.04
C ASN A 122 -26.22 30.50 56.40
N GLY A 123 -25.21 31.19 56.91
CA GLY A 123 -23.93 31.44 56.19
C GLY A 123 -23.20 30.21 55.61
N THR A 124 -23.60 28.98 55.94
CA THR A 124 -23.08 27.73 55.39
C THR A 124 -24.08 26.91 54.56
N HIS A 125 -25.39 27.14 54.67
CA HIS A 125 -26.45 26.32 54.06
C HIS A 125 -27.62 27.17 53.57
N VAL A 126 -28.30 26.67 52.54
CA VAL A 126 -29.55 27.25 52.04
C VAL A 126 -30.67 26.24 52.25
N GLU A 127 -31.72 26.69 52.93
CA GLU A 127 -32.97 25.96 53.10
C GLU A 127 -33.98 26.44 52.07
N PHE A 128 -34.46 25.55 51.22
CA PHE A 128 -35.53 25.82 50.26
C PHE A 128 -36.83 25.19 50.74
N THR A 129 -37.94 25.89 50.54
CA THR A 129 -39.29 25.33 50.58
C THR A 129 -39.93 25.58 49.22
N ALA A 130 -40.30 24.50 48.52
CA ALA A 130 -40.95 24.57 47.22
C ALA A 130 -42.24 23.74 47.17
N TYR A 131 -43.18 24.22 46.35
CA TYR A 131 -44.51 23.64 46.15
C TYR A 131 -44.73 23.40 44.67
N ARG A 132 -45.01 22.14 44.33
CA ARG A 132 -45.22 21.71 42.94
C ARG A 132 -46.58 21.05 42.80
N LYS A 133 -47.43 21.53 41.89
CA LYS A 133 -48.79 21.02 41.68
C LYS A 133 -48.81 19.53 41.30
N PHE A 134 -49.77 18.76 41.79
CA PHE A 134 -49.97 17.37 41.33
C PHE A 134 -50.40 17.31 39.87
N LYS A 135 -51.26 18.24 39.46
CA LYS A 135 -51.76 18.43 38.09
C LYS A 135 -51.24 19.76 37.54
N PRO A 136 -50.00 19.79 37.03
CA PRO A 136 -49.41 20.98 36.45
C PRO A 136 -50.14 21.36 35.15
N ASP A 137 -50.07 22.65 34.80
CA ASP A 137 -50.77 23.21 33.64
C ASP A 137 -49.98 23.05 32.32
N ASP A 138 -48.71 22.61 32.39
CA ASP A 138 -47.81 22.37 31.24
C ASP A 138 -47.83 20.89 30.80
N VAL A 139 -47.89 20.65 29.49
CA VAL A 139 -47.87 19.32 28.86
C VAL A 139 -46.57 18.55 29.13
N ASN A 140 -45.46 19.26 29.36
CA ASN A 140 -44.17 18.65 29.65
C ASN A 140 -44.00 18.22 31.12
N ASP A 141 -44.95 18.60 31.97
CA ASP A 141 -44.89 18.31 33.39
C ASP A 141 -45.61 17.01 33.76
N LYS A 142 -45.06 16.28 34.72
CA LYS A 142 -45.56 14.95 35.08
C LYS A 142 -46.79 15.02 35.99
N THR A 143 -47.98 14.66 35.50
CA THR A 143 -49.14 14.52 36.41
C THR A 143 -48.90 13.42 37.46
N LEU A 144 -49.13 13.77 38.73
CA LEU A 144 -49.10 12.87 39.88
C LEU A 144 -50.53 12.56 40.34
N SER A 145 -50.70 11.40 40.95
CA SER A 145 -51.97 10.95 41.53
C SER A 145 -51.73 10.37 42.91
N LEU A 146 -52.71 10.51 43.81
CA LEU A 146 -52.73 9.72 45.05
C LEU A 146 -52.84 8.22 44.73
N ASN A 147 -52.40 7.39 45.69
CA ASN A 147 -52.29 5.95 45.56
C ASN A 147 -51.42 5.50 44.37
N SER A 148 -50.33 6.21 44.10
CA SER A 148 -49.45 5.91 42.97
C SER A 148 -47.98 5.81 43.37
N LEU A 149 -47.26 4.96 42.65
CA LEU A 149 -45.82 4.83 42.72
C LEU A 149 -45.17 5.79 41.72
N VAL A 150 -44.28 6.64 42.20
CA VAL A 150 -43.62 7.67 41.40
C VAL A 150 -42.11 7.38 41.40
N ASN A 151 -41.55 7.17 40.21
CA ASN A 151 -40.10 7.10 40.04
C ASN A 151 -39.52 8.51 40.08
N MET A 152 -38.49 8.69 40.88
CA MET A 152 -37.79 9.94 41.08
C MET A 152 -36.32 9.75 40.74
N ILE A 153 -35.72 10.75 40.09
CA ILE A 153 -34.28 10.85 39.92
C ILE A 153 -33.75 11.98 40.79
N TYR A 154 -32.51 11.85 41.23
CA TYR A 154 -31.80 12.94 41.90
C TYR A 154 -30.42 13.13 41.30
N ALA A 155 -29.91 14.35 41.41
CA ALA A 155 -28.54 14.70 41.08
C ALA A 155 -28.10 15.88 41.94
N PHE A 156 -26.88 15.88 42.45
CA PHE A 156 -26.35 17.03 43.18
C PHE A 156 -24.91 17.31 42.78
N ARG A 157 -24.45 18.52 43.07
CA ARG A 157 -23.03 18.88 42.90
C ARG A 157 -22.67 19.99 43.87
N GLN A 158 -21.48 19.87 44.45
CA GLN A 158 -20.83 20.92 45.22
C GLN A 158 -19.76 21.60 44.37
N PHE A 159 -19.67 22.92 44.51
CA PHE A 159 -18.75 23.78 43.79
C PHE A 159 -17.71 24.34 44.74
N GLU A 160 -16.55 24.72 44.21
CA GLU A 160 -15.56 25.44 45.00
C GLU A 160 -16.08 26.85 45.33
N SER A 161 -15.63 27.43 46.44
CA SER A 161 -16.08 28.75 46.90
C SER A 161 -15.94 29.87 45.86
N SER A 162 -14.96 29.77 44.96
CA SER A 162 -14.67 30.72 43.88
C SER A 162 -15.42 30.43 42.56
N GLU A 163 -16.13 29.31 42.45
CA GLU A 163 -16.80 28.88 41.23
C GLU A 163 -18.25 29.41 41.18
N SER A 164 -18.75 29.71 39.98
CA SER A 164 -20.16 30.05 39.78
C SER A 164 -21.03 28.78 39.77
N VAL A 165 -22.12 28.81 40.52
CA VAL A 165 -23.02 27.66 40.61
C VAL A 165 -23.82 27.56 39.32
N THR A 166 -23.41 26.66 38.44
CA THR A 166 -24.02 26.45 37.13
C THR A 166 -24.29 24.96 36.92
N LEU A 167 -25.30 24.63 36.11
CA LEU A 167 -25.58 23.23 35.78
C LEU A 167 -24.37 22.61 35.07
N LYS A 168 -23.66 21.74 35.77
CA LYS A 168 -22.53 20.96 35.27
C LYS A 168 -22.84 19.47 35.36
N TYR A 169 -22.00 18.66 34.73
CA TYR A 169 -22.11 17.20 34.79
C TYR A 169 -21.98 16.70 36.24
N HIS A 170 -22.76 15.68 36.60
CA HIS A 170 -22.75 14.98 37.87
C HIS A 170 -22.61 13.48 37.58
N GLY A 171 -21.55 12.86 38.09
CA GLY A 171 -21.27 11.43 37.88
C GLY A 171 -21.03 10.71 39.20
N GLY A 172 -21.02 9.38 39.16
CA GLY A 172 -20.84 8.52 40.34
C GLY A 172 -21.98 8.66 41.36
N ASP A 173 -21.61 8.74 42.65
CA ASP A 173 -22.54 8.75 43.79
C ASP A 173 -23.37 10.04 43.92
N ASN A 174 -23.11 11.04 43.07
CA ASN A 174 -23.78 12.33 43.09
C ASN A 174 -25.10 12.36 42.29
N ARG A 175 -25.64 11.18 41.95
CA ARG A 175 -26.93 11.00 41.28
C ARG A 175 -27.51 9.63 41.57
N GLY A 176 -28.81 9.47 41.36
CA GLY A 176 -29.43 8.16 41.44
C GLY A 176 -30.93 8.20 41.22
N ILE A 177 -31.57 7.07 41.49
CA ILE A 177 -33.01 6.88 41.37
C ILE A 177 -33.55 6.46 42.73
N PHE A 178 -34.75 6.92 43.07
CA PHE A 178 -35.53 6.40 44.17
C PHE A 178 -37.01 6.36 43.78
N LYS A 179 -37.84 5.66 44.57
CA LYS A 179 -39.28 5.60 44.32
C LYS A 179 -40.01 6.12 45.55
N ILE A 180 -41.03 6.93 45.31
CA ILE A 180 -41.94 7.34 46.38
C ILE A 180 -43.30 6.73 46.12
N PHE A 181 -43.95 6.27 47.18
CA PHE A 181 -45.35 5.88 47.13
C PHE A 181 -46.18 6.93 47.88
N VAL A 182 -47.16 7.51 47.20
CA VAL A 182 -48.10 8.48 47.78
C VAL A 182 -49.41 7.73 48.03
N ASP A 183 -49.83 7.60 49.28
CA ASP A 183 -51.07 6.91 49.64
C ASP A 183 -52.33 7.80 49.46
N LEU A 184 -53.52 7.24 49.67
CA LEU A 184 -54.80 7.97 49.54
C LEU A 184 -54.97 9.10 50.57
N SER A 185 -54.24 9.07 51.69
CA SER A 185 -54.26 10.12 52.71
C SER A 185 -53.23 11.23 52.43
N GLY A 186 -52.45 11.12 51.34
CA GLY A 186 -51.33 12.02 51.07
C GLY A 186 -50.06 11.68 51.85
N GLY A 187 -50.01 10.53 52.53
CA GLY A 187 -48.79 10.04 53.17
C GLY A 187 -47.77 9.61 52.13
N ILE A 188 -46.50 10.01 52.31
CA ILE A 188 -45.40 9.62 51.42
C ILE A 188 -44.49 8.63 52.14
N SER A 189 -44.19 7.51 51.47
CA SER A 189 -43.25 6.50 51.95
C SER A 189 -42.20 6.19 50.89
N ASP A 190 -41.02 5.76 51.35
CA ASP A 190 -39.98 5.27 50.45
C ASP A 190 -40.38 3.90 49.92
N ALA A 191 -40.45 3.77 48.60
CA ALA A 191 -40.78 2.54 47.90
C ALA A 191 -39.58 2.00 47.10
N SER A 192 -38.37 2.55 47.31
CA SER A 192 -37.17 2.01 46.69
C SER A 192 -36.75 0.70 47.37
N GLY A 193 -36.83 -0.42 46.64
CA GLY A 193 -35.75 -1.41 46.71
C GLY A 193 -34.49 -0.78 46.10
N GLU A 194 -33.32 -1.07 46.65
CA GLU A 194 -32.02 -0.53 46.24
C GLU A 194 -31.67 -0.87 44.77
N GLY A 195 -32.38 -0.28 43.82
CA GLY A 195 -32.09 -0.37 42.40
C GLY A 195 -31.24 0.81 42.03
N TYR A 196 -29.92 0.69 42.17
CA TYR A 196 -29.02 1.45 41.32
C TYR A 196 -29.48 1.19 39.87
N SER A 197 -29.82 2.22 39.11
CA SER A 197 -29.80 2.04 37.65
C SER A 197 -28.36 1.75 37.29
N GLU A 198 -28.06 0.50 36.96
CA GLU A 198 -26.93 0.20 36.09
C GLU A 198 -27.08 1.10 34.86
N ASP A 199 -26.36 2.22 34.86
CA ASP A 199 -26.31 3.13 33.72
C ASP A 199 -25.37 2.50 32.69
N ASP A 200 -25.78 1.33 32.16
CA ASP A 200 -25.15 0.56 31.08
C ASP A 200 -24.79 1.46 29.87
N SER A 201 -25.41 2.63 29.77
CA SER A 201 -25.19 3.60 28.72
C SER A 201 -23.82 4.28 28.83
N PHE A 202 -23.38 4.71 30.01
CA PHE A 202 -22.11 5.42 30.18
C PHE A 202 -20.92 4.47 29.96
N ASP A 203 -20.96 3.30 30.60
CA ASP A 203 -19.92 2.29 30.49
C ASP A 203 -19.71 1.86 29.04
N PHE A 204 -20.80 1.71 28.27
CA PHE A 204 -20.69 1.43 26.85
C PHE A 204 -19.89 2.48 26.08
N TYR A 205 -20.15 3.78 26.28
CA TYR A 205 -19.44 4.82 25.52
C TYR A 205 -17.95 4.89 25.90
N VAL A 206 -17.61 4.55 27.15
CA VAL A 206 -16.22 4.40 27.59
C VAL A 206 -15.55 3.23 26.86
N TYR A 207 -16.17 2.05 26.85
CA TYR A 207 -15.65 0.89 26.13
C TYR A 207 -15.55 1.14 24.63
N HIS A 208 -16.57 1.75 24.02
CA HIS A 208 -16.57 2.17 22.62
C HIS A 208 -15.38 3.08 22.33
N GLY A 209 -15.17 4.14 23.13
CA GLY A 209 -14.07 5.08 22.95
C GLY A 209 -12.70 4.40 23.00
N TRP A 210 -12.45 3.59 24.03
CA TRP A 210 -11.17 2.88 24.18
C TRP A 210 -10.93 1.85 23.08
N LEU A 211 -11.93 1.04 22.72
CA LEU A 211 -11.77 0.02 21.70
C LEU A 211 -11.64 0.61 20.30
N MET A 212 -12.33 1.72 19.99
CA MET A 212 -12.13 2.47 18.75
C MET A 212 -10.74 3.11 18.70
N TRP A 213 -10.24 3.64 19.83
CA TRP A 213 -8.89 4.17 19.93
C TRP A 213 -7.82 3.07 19.74
N VAL A 214 -7.97 1.90 20.37
CA VAL A 214 -7.05 0.76 20.17
C VAL A 214 -7.09 0.29 18.71
N SER A 215 -8.29 0.17 18.13
CA SER A 215 -8.47 -0.27 16.74
C SER A 215 -7.81 0.69 15.75
N TRP A 216 -8.20 1.96 15.75
CA TRP A 216 -7.76 2.89 14.72
C TRP A 216 -6.48 3.63 15.08
N GLY A 217 -6.12 3.74 16.35
CA GLY A 217 -4.83 4.26 16.82
C GLY A 217 -3.72 3.23 16.70
N LEU A 218 -3.75 2.18 17.53
CA LEU A 218 -2.67 1.19 17.57
C LEU A 218 -2.69 0.27 16.35
N PHE A 219 -3.80 -0.43 16.10
CA PHE A 219 -3.87 -1.35 14.97
C PHE A 219 -3.86 -0.61 13.63
N GLY A 220 -4.40 0.61 13.56
CA GLY A 220 -4.29 1.48 12.38
C GLY A 220 -2.83 1.77 11.99
N LEU A 221 -1.97 2.04 12.99
CA LEU A 221 -0.54 2.23 12.75
C LEU A 221 0.14 0.91 12.31
N ILE A 222 -0.21 -0.21 12.94
CA ILE A 222 0.28 -1.55 12.54
C ILE A 222 -0.16 -1.89 11.10
N GLN A 223 -1.37 -1.51 10.71
CA GLN A 223 -1.92 -1.74 9.37
C GLN A 223 -1.12 -0.97 8.30
N LEU A 224 -0.78 0.30 8.60
CA LEU A 224 0.09 1.11 7.75
C LEU A 224 1.49 0.52 7.68
N ALA A 225 2.07 0.16 8.83
CA ALA A 225 3.45 -0.31 8.93
C ALA A 225 3.67 -1.65 8.26
N SER A 226 2.76 -2.61 8.46
CA SER A 226 2.85 -3.97 7.90
C SER A 226 2.95 -3.98 6.37
N ASN A 227 2.14 -3.18 5.68
CA ASN A 227 2.14 -3.15 4.22
C ASN A 227 3.10 -2.11 3.62
N ARG A 228 3.53 -1.09 4.37
CA ARG A 228 4.44 -0.06 3.86
C ARG A 228 5.90 -0.32 4.22
N TYR A 229 6.19 -0.45 5.51
CA TYR A 229 7.55 -0.46 6.05
C TYR A 229 8.11 -1.88 6.20
N LEU A 230 7.26 -2.84 6.57
CA LEU A 230 7.66 -4.23 6.86
C LEU A 230 7.67 -5.15 5.63
N LYS A 231 7.64 -4.61 4.41
CA LYS A 231 7.63 -5.40 3.16
C LYS A 231 8.79 -6.37 3.01
N MET A 232 9.94 -6.06 3.61
CA MET A 232 11.10 -6.96 3.62
C MET A 232 10.82 -8.27 4.37
N TYR A 233 9.91 -8.26 5.35
CA TYR A 233 9.43 -9.44 6.07
C TYR A 233 8.23 -10.07 5.35
N TRP A 234 8.38 -10.30 4.05
CA TRP A 234 7.31 -10.70 3.13
C TRP A 234 6.54 -11.97 3.53
N LYS A 235 7.15 -12.84 4.35
CA LYS A 235 6.52 -14.05 4.89
C LYS A 235 5.42 -13.74 5.92
N VAL A 236 5.57 -12.66 6.68
CA VAL A 236 4.75 -12.35 7.86
C VAL A 236 3.94 -11.06 7.68
N ASN A 237 4.46 -10.10 6.92
CA ASN A 237 3.88 -8.77 6.82
C ASN A 237 2.40 -8.77 6.35
N MET A 238 2.06 -9.62 5.38
CA MET A 238 0.69 -9.77 4.89
C MET A 238 -0.23 -10.53 5.86
N TRP A 239 0.32 -11.36 6.75
CA TRP A 239 -0.45 -11.96 7.85
C TRP A 239 -0.78 -10.92 8.90
N VAL A 240 0.21 -10.12 9.31
CA VAL A 240 0.00 -9.01 10.25
C VAL A 240 -1.04 -8.05 9.68
N HIS A 241 -0.91 -7.63 8.42
CA HIS A 241 -1.89 -6.74 7.78
C HIS A 241 -3.31 -7.31 7.72
N ARG A 242 -3.46 -8.62 7.48
CA ARG A 242 -4.78 -9.26 7.49
C ARG A 242 -5.36 -9.32 8.90
N LEU A 243 -4.55 -9.75 9.87
CA LEU A 243 -4.98 -9.90 11.26
C LEU A 243 -5.37 -8.55 11.88
N SER A 244 -4.52 -7.52 11.78
CA SER A 244 -4.85 -6.19 12.31
C SER A 244 -6.04 -5.57 11.57
N GLY A 245 -6.14 -5.74 10.25
CA GLY A 245 -7.30 -5.30 9.48
C GLY A 245 -8.60 -5.99 9.90
N SER A 246 -8.58 -7.30 10.17
CA SER A 246 -9.73 -8.07 10.65
C SER A 246 -10.16 -7.66 12.05
N ILE A 247 -9.21 -7.40 12.96
CA ILE A 247 -9.51 -6.89 14.31
C ILE A 247 -10.21 -5.53 14.22
N ILE A 248 -9.65 -4.59 13.44
CA ILE A 248 -10.25 -3.28 13.22
C ILE A 248 -11.67 -3.43 12.66
N TRP A 249 -11.84 -4.29 11.66
CA TRP A 249 -13.13 -4.52 11.01
C TRP A 249 -14.19 -5.06 11.97
N ILE A 250 -13.88 -6.12 12.71
CA ILE A 250 -14.81 -6.75 13.67
C ILE A 250 -15.18 -5.76 14.76
N LEU A 251 -14.20 -5.10 15.39
CA LEU A 251 -14.46 -4.16 16.48
C LEU A 251 -15.29 -2.96 15.99
N THR A 252 -14.94 -2.39 14.84
CA THR A 252 -15.67 -1.24 14.28
C THR A 252 -17.11 -1.62 13.94
N LEU A 253 -17.35 -2.80 13.35
CA LEU A 253 -18.70 -3.26 13.05
C LEU A 253 -19.54 -3.50 14.31
N VAL A 254 -19.00 -4.25 15.28
CA VAL A 254 -19.72 -4.58 16.52
C VAL A 254 -20.06 -3.31 17.29
N PHE A 255 -19.08 -2.45 17.55
CA PHE A 255 -19.30 -1.24 18.34
C PHE A 255 -20.03 -0.14 17.57
N GLY A 256 -19.90 -0.09 16.24
CA GLY A 256 -20.70 0.78 15.39
C GLY A 256 -22.17 0.39 15.42
N PHE A 257 -22.47 -0.90 15.32
CA PHE A 257 -23.85 -1.41 15.34
C PHE A 257 -24.50 -1.26 16.72
N ILE A 258 -23.79 -1.58 17.81
CA ILE A 258 -24.29 -1.34 19.17
C ILE A 258 -24.52 0.15 19.40
N ALA A 259 -23.63 1.04 18.92
CA ALA A 259 -23.82 2.48 19.06
C ALA A 259 -25.07 2.98 18.32
N VAL A 260 -25.35 2.47 17.11
CA VAL A 260 -26.58 2.78 16.36
C VAL A 260 -27.81 2.22 17.07
N SER A 261 -27.74 0.98 17.57
CA SER A 261 -28.84 0.37 18.32
C SER A 261 -29.15 1.12 19.62
N LYS A 262 -28.13 1.64 20.32
CA LYS A 262 -28.31 2.48 21.53
C LYS A 262 -28.81 3.90 21.21
N ALA A 263 -28.77 4.30 19.94
CA ALA A 263 -29.34 5.55 19.45
C ALA A 263 -30.72 5.33 18.80
N ASP A 264 -31.41 4.24 19.15
CA ASP A 264 -32.72 3.86 18.59
C ASP A 264 -32.73 3.80 17.05
N TRP A 265 -31.60 3.40 16.45
CA TRP A 265 -31.38 3.35 15.01
C TRP A 265 -31.42 4.72 14.31
N GLU A 266 -31.38 5.80 15.07
CA GLU A 266 -31.25 7.16 14.56
C GLU A 266 -29.78 7.59 14.51
N VAL A 267 -29.36 8.11 13.37
CA VAL A 267 -28.05 8.76 13.25
C VAL A 267 -28.17 10.16 13.84
N VAL A 268 -27.79 10.29 15.12
CA VAL A 268 -27.74 11.60 15.80
C VAL A 268 -26.89 12.56 14.96
N ASN A 269 -27.42 13.76 14.71
CA ASN A 269 -26.75 14.80 13.94
C ASN A 269 -25.58 15.42 14.73
N SER A 270 -24.51 14.64 14.89
CA SER A 270 -23.25 15.08 15.44
C SER A 270 -22.13 14.65 14.51
N LEU A 271 -21.10 15.50 14.37
CA LEU A 271 -19.98 15.24 13.46
C LEU A 271 -19.32 13.88 13.71
N HIS A 272 -19.15 13.51 14.99
CA HIS A 272 -18.59 12.21 15.37
C HIS A 272 -19.48 11.04 14.92
N THR A 273 -20.79 11.09 15.16
CA THR A 273 -21.71 10.01 14.78
C THR A 273 -21.77 9.82 13.26
N ILE A 274 -21.83 10.92 12.50
CA ILE A 274 -21.85 10.87 11.02
C ILE A 274 -20.56 10.23 10.50
N ILE A 275 -19.40 10.66 10.99
CA ILE A 275 -18.11 10.15 10.54
C ILE A 275 -17.90 8.70 10.99
N GLY A 276 -18.27 8.36 12.22
CA GLY A 276 -18.24 7.00 12.74
C GLY A 276 -19.09 6.05 11.89
N PHE A 277 -20.27 6.48 11.46
CA PHE A 277 -21.13 5.70 10.56
C PHE A 277 -20.50 5.49 9.19
N ILE A 278 -19.92 6.54 8.59
CA ILE A 278 -19.16 6.43 7.32
C ILE A 278 -18.00 5.44 7.46
N VAL A 279 -17.22 5.54 8.54
CA VAL A 279 -16.11 4.63 8.83
C VAL A 279 -16.60 3.18 8.95
N THR A 280 -17.74 2.96 9.64
CA THR A 280 -18.35 1.64 9.84
C THR A 280 -18.75 0.97 8.52
N ILE A 281 -19.32 1.72 7.57
CA ILE A 281 -19.65 1.18 6.24
C ILE A 281 -18.38 0.93 5.42
N THR A 282 -17.51 1.94 5.36
CA THR A 282 -16.33 1.93 4.47
C THR A 282 -15.27 0.92 4.90
N VAL A 283 -15.17 0.57 6.18
CA VAL A 283 -14.25 -0.49 6.66
C VAL A 283 -14.60 -1.86 6.07
N THR A 284 -15.87 -2.15 5.84
CA THR A 284 -16.27 -3.40 5.18
C THR A 284 -15.88 -3.40 3.71
N LEU A 285 -16.10 -2.27 3.02
CA LEU A 285 -15.75 -2.13 1.60
C LEU A 285 -14.23 -2.27 1.37
N ILE A 286 -13.39 -1.69 2.23
CA ILE A 286 -11.92 -1.81 2.08
C ILE A 286 -11.44 -3.24 2.33
N VAL A 287 -12.04 -3.97 3.28
CA VAL A 287 -11.69 -5.38 3.56
C VAL A 287 -12.04 -6.26 2.37
N LEU A 288 -13.27 -6.15 1.85
CA LEU A 288 -13.70 -6.86 0.63
C LEU A 288 -12.81 -6.48 -0.56
N GLY A 289 -12.51 -5.18 -0.71
CA GLY A 289 -11.60 -4.68 -1.74
C GLY A 289 -10.17 -5.26 -1.62
N GLY A 290 -9.69 -5.49 -0.40
CA GLY A 290 -8.39 -6.14 -0.15
C GLY A 290 -8.37 -7.61 -0.57
N VAL A 291 -9.42 -8.37 -0.23
CA VAL A 291 -9.60 -9.76 -0.68
C VAL A 291 -9.70 -9.83 -2.20
N PHE A 292 -10.50 -8.95 -2.81
CA PHE A 292 -10.66 -8.85 -4.25
C PHE A 292 -9.33 -8.53 -4.95
N THR A 293 -8.60 -7.52 -4.47
CA THR A 293 -7.26 -7.16 -4.98
C THR A 293 -6.32 -8.36 -4.95
N ARG A 294 -6.30 -9.11 -3.84
CA ARG A 294 -5.45 -10.29 -3.69
C ARG A 294 -5.85 -11.43 -4.62
N SER A 295 -7.14 -11.66 -4.81
CA SER A 295 -7.66 -12.65 -5.76
C SER A 295 -7.21 -12.34 -7.19
N MET A 296 -7.36 -11.08 -7.62
CA MET A 296 -6.93 -10.65 -8.95
C MET A 296 -5.42 -10.78 -9.17
N MET A 297 -4.60 -10.42 -8.18
CA MET A 297 -3.14 -10.58 -8.24
C MET A 297 -2.68 -12.03 -8.48
N ASN A 298 -3.51 -13.00 -8.08
CA ASN A 298 -3.21 -14.42 -8.20
C ASN A 298 -3.81 -15.07 -9.45
N ARG A 299 -4.85 -14.47 -10.06
CA ARG A 299 -5.62 -15.07 -11.16
C ARG A 299 -5.39 -14.42 -12.51
N LEU A 300 -5.18 -13.10 -12.54
CA LEU A 300 -5.06 -12.39 -13.81
C LEU A 300 -3.65 -12.57 -14.41
N ARG A 301 -3.62 -12.93 -15.70
CA ARG A 301 -2.42 -12.98 -16.55
C ARG A 301 -2.49 -11.83 -17.55
N TRP A 302 -1.35 -11.26 -17.95
CA TRP A 302 -1.28 -10.18 -18.95
C TRP A 302 -2.14 -8.93 -18.67
N LYS A 303 -2.39 -8.64 -17.38
CA LYS A 303 -3.17 -7.50 -16.91
C LYS A 303 -2.50 -6.82 -15.71
N THR A 304 -1.17 -6.79 -15.67
CA THR A 304 -0.40 -6.18 -14.56
C THR A 304 -0.78 -4.71 -14.36
N HIS A 305 -1.05 -3.96 -15.42
CA HIS A 305 -1.47 -2.56 -15.31
C HIS A 305 -2.79 -2.39 -14.53
N LEU A 306 -3.77 -3.28 -14.76
CA LEU A 306 -5.05 -3.28 -14.04
C LEU A 306 -4.83 -3.65 -12.57
N ILE A 307 -4.03 -4.68 -12.31
CA ILE A 307 -3.66 -5.11 -10.96
C ILE A 307 -3.03 -3.93 -10.18
N LEU A 308 -2.09 -3.21 -10.79
CA LEU A 308 -1.41 -2.08 -10.16
C LEU A 308 -2.37 -0.92 -9.89
N LYS A 309 -3.32 -0.63 -10.80
CA LYS A 309 -4.36 0.38 -10.59
C LYS A 309 -5.29 0.03 -9.43
N ILE A 310 -5.77 -1.21 -9.35
CA ILE A 310 -6.66 -1.67 -8.28
C ILE A 310 -5.94 -1.65 -6.93
N LYS A 311 -4.69 -2.12 -6.90
CA LYS A 311 -3.84 -2.04 -5.71
C LYS A 311 -3.58 -0.60 -5.27
N PHE A 312 -3.37 0.31 -6.22
CA PHE A 312 -3.24 1.73 -5.92
C PHE A 312 -4.54 2.29 -5.32
N GLY A 313 -5.70 1.95 -5.90
CA GLY A 313 -7.02 2.30 -5.36
C GLY A 313 -7.23 1.82 -3.93
N HIS A 314 -6.98 0.53 -3.66
CA HIS A 314 -7.06 -0.03 -2.31
C HIS A 314 -6.11 0.69 -1.34
N ARG A 315 -4.88 0.99 -1.75
CA ARG A 315 -3.91 1.75 -0.95
C ARG A 315 -4.42 3.16 -0.61
N MET A 316 -4.92 3.90 -1.60
CA MET A 316 -5.40 5.27 -1.39
C MET A 316 -6.65 5.28 -0.51
N PHE A 317 -7.58 4.36 -0.74
CA PHE A 317 -8.77 4.22 0.07
C PHE A 317 -8.45 3.84 1.52
N GLY A 318 -7.49 2.94 1.74
CA GLY A 318 -7.00 2.61 3.08
C GLY A 318 -6.36 3.79 3.82
N LEU A 319 -5.55 4.62 3.13
CA LEU A 319 -4.96 5.83 3.73
C LEU A 319 -6.02 6.88 4.07
N ALA A 320 -7.00 7.07 3.19
CA ALA A 320 -8.13 7.97 3.44
C ALA A 320 -8.93 7.52 4.67
N LEU A 321 -9.22 6.22 4.77
CA LEU A 321 -9.97 5.65 5.89
C LEU A 321 -9.21 5.77 7.23
N ILE A 322 -7.90 5.52 7.25
CA ILE A 322 -7.09 5.73 8.46
C ILE A 322 -7.16 7.20 8.91
N THR A 323 -7.05 8.13 7.97
CA THR A 323 -7.11 9.58 8.25
C THR A 323 -8.49 9.98 8.79
N LEU A 324 -9.57 9.52 8.14
CA LEU A 324 -10.95 9.77 8.58
C LEU A 324 -11.22 9.19 9.98
N SER A 325 -10.64 8.02 10.27
CA SER A 325 -10.79 7.36 11.57
C SER A 325 -10.02 8.11 12.68
N GLN A 326 -8.86 8.69 12.38
CA GLN A 326 -8.18 9.59 13.32
C GLN A 326 -9.04 10.83 13.63
N PHE A 327 -9.70 11.40 12.62
CA PHE A 327 -10.63 12.52 12.84
C PHE A 327 -11.86 12.09 13.66
N SER A 328 -12.36 10.87 13.46
CA SER A 328 -13.43 10.28 14.29
C SER A 328 -13.00 10.16 15.76
N ILE A 329 -11.79 9.66 16.02
CA ILE A 329 -11.20 9.58 17.38
C ILE A 329 -11.08 10.98 17.99
N LEU A 330 -10.59 11.97 17.24
CA LEU A 330 -10.44 13.34 17.73
C LEU A 330 -11.79 13.93 18.14
N THR A 331 -12.79 13.86 17.26
CA THR A 331 -14.12 14.42 17.53
C THR A 331 -14.84 13.68 18.66
N GLY A 332 -14.71 12.35 18.74
CA GLY A 332 -15.24 11.55 19.85
C GLY A 332 -14.55 11.84 21.18
N GLY A 333 -13.23 11.95 21.17
CA GLY A 333 -12.42 12.29 22.34
C GLY A 333 -12.69 13.70 22.85
N LEU A 334 -12.86 14.69 21.96
CA LEU A 334 -13.26 16.04 22.34
C LEU A 334 -14.65 16.06 22.96
N LYS A 335 -15.60 15.30 22.40
CA LYS A 335 -16.93 15.11 23.00
C LYS A 335 -16.81 14.51 24.41
N TYR A 336 -15.99 13.48 24.59
CA TYR A 336 -15.74 12.87 25.91
C TYR A 336 -15.08 13.85 26.89
N SER A 337 -14.17 14.70 26.42
CA SER A 337 -13.50 15.71 27.25
C SER A 337 -14.43 16.81 27.77
N THR A 338 -15.63 16.97 27.20
CA THR A 338 -16.66 17.82 27.80
C THR A 338 -17.21 17.26 29.11
N TRP A 339 -17.04 15.95 29.35
CA TRP A 339 -17.44 15.27 30.59
C TRP A 339 -16.35 15.28 31.66
N ALA A 340 -15.07 15.38 31.24
CA ALA A 340 -13.91 15.40 32.13
C ALA A 340 -12.87 16.42 31.63
N GLU A 341 -12.83 17.63 32.21
CA GLU A 341 -12.03 18.74 31.69
C GLU A 341 -10.52 18.45 31.58
N TYR A 342 -9.99 17.63 32.49
CA TYR A 342 -8.57 17.23 32.49
C TYR A 342 -8.20 16.33 31.29
N MET A 343 -9.17 15.76 30.57
CA MET A 343 -8.96 14.88 29.41
C MET A 343 -8.86 15.63 28.08
N LYS A 344 -9.13 16.95 28.03
CA LYS A 344 -9.07 17.78 26.80
C LYS A 344 -7.77 17.65 25.98
N PRO A 345 -6.55 17.59 26.57
CA PRO A 345 -5.33 17.50 25.78
C PRO A 345 -5.05 16.11 25.19
N LEU A 346 -5.68 15.03 25.69
CA LEU A 346 -5.32 13.66 25.29
C LEU A 346 -5.61 13.35 23.81
N PRO A 347 -6.80 13.65 23.25
CA PRO A 347 -7.07 13.38 21.83
C PRO A 347 -6.13 14.14 20.90
N ILE A 348 -5.82 15.40 21.23
CA ILE A 348 -4.88 16.24 20.46
C ILE A 348 -3.46 15.67 20.52
N THR A 349 -3.03 15.25 21.70
CA THR A 349 -1.72 14.62 21.93
C THR A 349 -1.60 13.32 21.13
N HIS A 350 -2.63 12.46 21.16
CA HIS A 350 -2.68 11.22 20.37
C HIS A 350 -2.50 11.48 18.87
N ILE A 351 -3.29 12.40 18.30
CA ILE A 351 -3.22 12.73 16.87
C ILE A 351 -1.83 13.24 16.50
N SER A 352 -1.25 14.11 17.33
CA SER A 352 0.09 14.65 17.13
C SER A 352 1.15 13.55 17.14
N ILE A 353 1.09 12.65 18.12
CA ILE A 353 2.01 11.51 18.23
C ILE A 353 1.85 10.55 17.04
N PHE A 354 0.62 10.23 16.64
CA PHE A 354 0.34 9.30 15.54
C PHE A 354 0.96 9.77 14.22
N PHE A 355 0.74 11.03 13.85
CA PHE A 355 1.27 11.60 12.60
C PHE A 355 2.77 11.88 12.68
N LEU A 356 3.29 12.36 13.81
CA LEU A 356 4.73 12.53 14.00
C LEU A 356 5.47 11.20 13.89
N THR A 357 4.97 10.15 14.55
CA THR A 357 5.53 8.80 14.47
C THR A 357 5.52 8.28 13.03
N SER A 358 4.38 8.43 12.33
CA SER A 358 4.26 8.02 10.92
C SER A 358 5.25 8.76 10.02
N PHE A 359 5.46 10.05 10.25
CA PHE A 359 6.40 10.89 9.50
C PHE A 359 7.86 10.50 9.75
N VAL A 360 8.24 10.29 11.01
CA VAL A 360 9.60 9.84 11.38
C VAL A 360 9.90 8.47 10.75
N ILE A 361 8.97 7.51 10.83
CA ILE A 361 9.14 6.19 10.22
C ILE A 361 9.23 6.30 8.69
N GLU A 362 8.47 7.19 8.06
CA GLU A 362 8.56 7.43 6.62
C GLU A 362 9.94 7.98 6.22
N ILE A 363 10.50 8.93 6.97
CA ILE A 363 11.86 9.44 6.71
C ILE A 363 12.89 8.30 6.79
N ILE A 364 12.83 7.49 7.85
CA ILE A 364 13.72 6.34 8.04
C ILE A 364 13.55 5.37 6.85
N HIS A 365 12.31 5.08 6.45
CA HIS A 365 12.02 4.18 5.35
C HIS A 365 12.58 4.70 4.00
N GLN A 366 12.44 5.99 3.71
CA GLN A 366 12.96 6.57 2.48
C GLN A 366 14.49 6.54 2.43
N ARG A 367 15.17 6.82 3.55
CA ARG A 367 16.62 6.65 3.66
C ARG A 367 17.04 5.20 3.46
N TYR A 368 16.33 4.27 4.08
CA TYR A 368 16.58 2.84 3.95
C TYR A 368 16.37 2.32 2.51
N LYS A 369 15.38 2.87 1.79
CA LYS A 369 15.05 2.49 0.41
C LYS A 369 16.16 2.89 -0.58
N THR A 370 16.87 3.98 -0.30
CA THR A 370 17.90 4.54 -1.20
C THR A 370 19.30 3.98 -0.97
N GLN A 371 19.57 3.39 0.19
CA GLN A 371 20.84 2.69 0.47
C GLN A 371 20.89 1.36 -0.29
N GLU A 372 21.91 1.10 -1.10
CA GLU A 372 22.06 -0.21 -1.75
C GLU A 372 22.82 -1.19 -0.84
N GLN A 373 22.19 -2.31 -0.49
CA GLN A 373 22.89 -3.42 0.16
C GLN A 373 23.40 -4.44 -0.86
N PRO A 374 24.59 -5.03 -0.63
CA PRO A 374 25.10 -6.11 -1.47
C PRO A 374 24.20 -7.35 -1.35
N PHE A 375 24.25 -8.19 -2.38
CA PHE A 375 23.61 -9.49 -2.30
C PHE A 375 24.40 -10.42 -1.38
N ARG A 376 23.69 -11.33 -0.70
CA ARG A 376 24.33 -12.41 0.07
C ARG A 376 25.06 -13.34 -0.91
N VAL A 377 26.31 -13.67 -0.60
CA VAL A 377 27.05 -14.71 -1.32
C VAL A 377 26.69 -16.06 -0.68
N PRO A 378 26.06 -16.99 -1.41
CA PRO A 378 25.77 -18.32 -0.88
C PRO A 378 27.02 -19.21 -0.93
N ASP A 379 27.08 -20.19 -0.03
CA ASP A 379 28.13 -21.21 -0.02
C ASP A 379 27.89 -22.29 -1.08
N GLU A 380 26.60 -22.57 -1.37
CA GLU A 380 26.19 -23.55 -2.36
C GLU A 380 26.45 -23.04 -3.78
N ILE A 381 27.08 -23.90 -4.59
CA ILE A 381 27.36 -23.68 -6.00
C ILE A 381 26.52 -24.67 -6.81
N MET A 382 25.94 -24.20 -7.90
CA MET A 382 25.08 -24.98 -8.80
C MET A 382 25.58 -24.83 -10.23
N THR A 383 25.70 -25.92 -10.98
CA THR A 383 26.00 -25.84 -12.42
C THR A 383 24.77 -25.42 -13.22
N MET A 384 24.96 -24.96 -14.46
CA MET A 384 23.83 -24.61 -15.32
C MET A 384 22.96 -25.83 -15.67
N GLU A 385 23.56 -27.00 -15.81
CA GLU A 385 22.89 -28.28 -16.06
C GLU A 385 22.03 -28.69 -14.86
N GLU A 386 22.57 -28.56 -13.64
CA GLU A 386 21.83 -28.80 -12.41
C GLU A 386 20.64 -27.84 -12.27
N PHE A 387 20.84 -26.55 -12.56
CA PHE A 387 19.77 -25.56 -12.57
C PHE A 387 18.64 -25.98 -13.53
N LYS A 388 18.97 -26.32 -14.79
CA LYS A 388 17.99 -26.78 -15.79
C LYS A 388 17.26 -28.05 -15.33
N SER A 389 18.00 -29.03 -14.80
CA SER A 389 17.43 -30.28 -14.29
C SER A 389 16.45 -30.01 -13.14
N LYS A 390 16.78 -29.12 -12.20
CA LYS A 390 15.89 -28.72 -11.10
C LYS A 390 14.61 -28.08 -11.62
N ILE A 391 14.67 -27.21 -12.63
CA ILE A 391 13.49 -26.61 -13.25
C ILE A 391 12.61 -27.68 -13.90
N GLN A 392 13.20 -28.59 -14.67
CA GLN A 392 12.48 -29.72 -15.31
C GLN A 392 11.79 -30.60 -14.27
N ASN A 393 12.39 -30.77 -13.09
CA ASN A 393 11.82 -31.47 -11.95
C ASN A 393 10.78 -30.65 -11.14
N GLY A 394 10.35 -29.50 -11.66
CA GLY A 394 9.30 -28.66 -11.06
C GLY A 394 9.78 -27.63 -10.03
N SER A 395 11.10 -27.47 -9.85
CA SER A 395 11.63 -26.41 -9.00
C SER A 395 11.33 -25.04 -9.61
N GLN A 396 10.96 -24.09 -8.77
CA GLN A 396 10.59 -22.74 -9.22
C GLN A 396 11.76 -21.78 -9.02
N TYR A 397 12.83 -21.96 -9.79
CA TYR A 397 14.04 -21.15 -9.68
C TYR A 397 14.12 -20.10 -10.78
N VAL A 398 14.81 -18.99 -10.49
CA VAL A 398 15.16 -17.94 -11.46
C VAL A 398 16.60 -17.51 -11.25
N LEU A 399 17.22 -16.93 -12.28
CA LEU A 399 18.56 -16.36 -12.19
C LEU A 399 18.51 -14.85 -12.00
N LEU A 400 19.33 -14.32 -11.10
CA LEU A 400 19.59 -12.88 -10.96
C LEU A 400 21.10 -12.67 -10.85
N ASP A 401 21.69 -12.09 -11.88
CA ASP A 401 23.13 -12.07 -12.13
C ASP A 401 23.68 -13.51 -12.11
N ASP A 402 24.52 -13.83 -11.13
CA ASP A 402 25.11 -15.14 -10.87
C ASP A 402 24.35 -15.95 -9.82
N LEU A 403 23.24 -15.43 -9.29
CA LEU A 403 22.53 -16.00 -8.15
C LEU A 403 21.34 -16.84 -8.62
N VAL A 404 21.12 -17.97 -7.94
CA VAL A 404 19.93 -18.83 -8.09
C VAL A 404 18.96 -18.53 -6.96
N LEU A 405 17.71 -18.21 -7.31
CA LEU A 405 16.67 -17.78 -6.37
C LEU A 405 15.52 -18.78 -6.38
N ASP A 406 15.14 -19.29 -5.21
CA ASP A 406 13.88 -20.02 -5.05
C ASP A 406 12.73 -19.04 -4.82
N VAL A 407 11.88 -18.91 -5.84
CA VAL A 407 10.76 -17.95 -5.82
C VAL A 407 9.43 -18.62 -5.43
N SER A 408 9.41 -19.92 -5.15
CA SER A 408 8.18 -20.70 -4.96
C SER A 408 7.22 -20.11 -3.93
N LYS A 409 7.74 -19.78 -2.75
CA LYS A 409 6.98 -19.19 -1.65
C LYS A 409 6.70 -17.69 -1.85
N TYR A 410 7.46 -17.03 -2.72
CA TYR A 410 7.38 -15.59 -2.93
C TYR A 410 6.43 -15.18 -4.05
N MET A 411 6.13 -16.04 -5.03
CA MET A 411 5.34 -15.68 -6.22
C MET A 411 4.03 -14.95 -5.88
N SER A 412 3.23 -15.50 -4.97
CA SER A 412 1.96 -14.87 -4.57
C SER A 412 2.16 -13.53 -3.84
N ASN A 413 3.32 -13.29 -3.23
CA ASN A 413 3.64 -12.04 -2.54
C ASN A 413 4.29 -10.99 -3.44
N HIS A 414 4.60 -11.34 -4.69
CA HIS A 414 5.23 -10.41 -5.62
C HIS A 414 4.31 -9.20 -5.92
N PRO A 415 4.80 -7.96 -5.80
CA PRO A 415 3.99 -6.76 -5.99
C PRO A 415 3.33 -6.61 -7.36
N GLY A 416 3.95 -7.18 -8.41
CA GLY A 416 3.45 -7.18 -9.80
C GLY A 416 2.47 -8.32 -10.11
N GLY A 417 2.12 -9.15 -9.12
CA GLY A 417 1.26 -10.32 -9.31
C GLY A 417 2.04 -11.62 -9.46
N ARG A 418 1.35 -12.74 -9.22
CA ARG A 418 1.91 -14.10 -9.28
C ARG A 418 2.41 -14.44 -10.68
N PHE A 419 1.63 -14.06 -11.69
CA PHE A 419 1.90 -14.32 -13.10
C PHE A 419 3.32 -13.90 -13.50
N VAL A 420 3.76 -12.69 -13.15
CA VAL A 420 5.09 -12.19 -13.56
C VAL A 420 6.23 -13.10 -13.06
N MET A 421 6.12 -13.64 -11.85
CA MET A 421 7.15 -14.54 -11.31
C MET A 421 7.06 -15.94 -11.92
N GLU A 422 5.85 -16.48 -12.01
CA GLU A 422 5.57 -17.78 -12.62
C GLU A 422 6.01 -17.83 -14.09
N TYR A 423 5.81 -16.72 -14.80
CA TYR A 423 6.21 -16.56 -16.19
C TYR A 423 7.74 -16.53 -16.37
N ASN A 424 8.50 -16.20 -15.33
CA ASN A 424 9.96 -16.10 -15.42
C ASN A 424 10.71 -17.29 -14.79
N VAL A 425 10.01 -18.35 -14.37
CA VAL A 425 10.66 -19.58 -13.89
C VAL A 425 11.61 -20.13 -14.98
N GLY A 426 12.84 -20.45 -14.57
CA GLY A 426 13.91 -20.92 -15.45
C GLY A 426 14.60 -19.83 -16.27
N ARG A 427 14.21 -18.56 -16.12
CA ARG A 427 14.78 -17.42 -16.88
C ARG A 427 15.73 -16.57 -16.04
N ASP A 428 16.56 -15.79 -16.73
CA ASP A 428 17.33 -14.69 -16.15
C ASP A 428 16.43 -13.45 -15.98
N ILE A 429 16.21 -13.04 -14.74
CA ILE A 429 15.34 -11.92 -14.38
C ILE A 429 16.10 -10.60 -14.18
N SER A 430 17.40 -10.56 -14.43
CA SER A 430 18.27 -9.41 -14.13
C SER A 430 17.85 -8.15 -14.87
N LYS A 431 17.47 -8.27 -16.15
CA LYS A 431 16.95 -7.14 -16.94
C LYS A 431 15.67 -6.53 -16.34
N TYR A 432 14.81 -7.35 -15.75
CA TYR A 432 13.59 -6.89 -15.09
C TYR A 432 13.92 -6.26 -13.73
N PHE A 433 14.84 -6.87 -12.98
CA PHE A 433 15.24 -6.39 -11.66
C PHE A 433 15.86 -4.99 -11.73
N TYR A 434 16.73 -4.76 -12.72
CA TYR A 434 17.40 -3.48 -12.94
C TYR A 434 16.60 -2.49 -13.81
N GLY A 435 15.34 -2.77 -14.13
CA GLY A 435 14.49 -1.86 -14.89
C GLY A 435 14.96 -1.60 -16.32
N GLY A 436 15.73 -2.54 -16.90
CA GLY A 436 16.09 -2.51 -18.32
C GLY A 436 14.95 -3.00 -19.22
N TYR A 437 14.02 -3.78 -18.66
CA TYR A 437 12.92 -4.40 -19.41
C TYR A 437 11.69 -4.61 -18.51
N ILE A 438 10.50 -4.69 -19.12
CA ILE A 438 9.23 -5.08 -18.46
C ILE A 438 8.49 -6.09 -19.33
N LEU A 439 7.85 -7.07 -18.68
CA LEU A 439 7.13 -8.15 -19.38
C LEU A 439 5.90 -7.65 -20.16
N GLU A 440 5.15 -6.70 -19.59
CA GLU A 440 3.94 -6.12 -20.19
C GLU A 440 4.17 -4.66 -20.58
N ASN A 441 4.32 -4.39 -21.87
CA ASN A 441 4.57 -3.08 -22.47
C ASN A 441 3.29 -2.45 -23.06
N SER A 442 2.34 -3.25 -23.55
CA SER A 442 1.08 -2.83 -24.17
C SER A 442 0.16 -2.00 -23.26
N GLY A 443 0.37 -2.04 -21.94
CA GLY A 443 -0.41 -1.31 -20.94
C GLY A 443 0.14 0.06 -20.52
N GLY A 444 1.18 0.57 -21.19
CA GLY A 444 1.83 1.84 -20.83
C GLY A 444 2.61 1.78 -19.51
N LEU A 445 3.01 0.59 -19.08
CA LEU A 445 3.82 0.42 -17.89
C LEU A 445 5.27 0.80 -18.19
N SER A 446 5.89 1.53 -17.26
CA SER A 446 7.32 1.85 -17.34
C SER A 446 8.16 0.76 -16.67
N PRO A 447 9.35 0.44 -17.19
CA PRO A 447 10.32 -0.40 -16.50
C PRO A 447 10.60 0.09 -15.08
N HIS A 448 10.73 -0.85 -14.13
CA HIS A 448 10.85 -0.53 -12.71
C HIS A 448 12.20 -0.97 -12.15
N TYR A 449 13.01 0.00 -11.72
CA TYR A 449 14.25 -0.28 -10.98
C TYR A 449 13.94 -0.71 -9.55
N HIS A 450 14.31 -1.93 -9.18
CA HIS A 450 13.98 -2.49 -7.87
C HIS A 450 14.78 -1.83 -6.73
N SER A 451 14.06 -1.42 -5.67
CA SER A 451 14.65 -0.75 -4.51
C SER A 451 15.42 -1.69 -3.57
N ASN A 452 16.09 -1.13 -2.56
CA ASN A 452 16.76 -1.92 -1.52
C ASN A 452 15.84 -2.87 -0.74
N VAL A 453 14.55 -2.54 -0.61
CA VAL A 453 13.55 -3.44 -0.02
C VAL A 453 13.49 -4.75 -0.82
N ALA A 454 13.50 -4.66 -2.15
CA ALA A 454 13.49 -5.84 -3.01
C ALA A 454 14.81 -6.62 -2.93
N ARG A 455 15.95 -5.93 -2.78
CA ARG A 455 17.26 -6.59 -2.54
C ARG A 455 17.25 -7.43 -1.27
N LYS A 456 16.70 -6.92 -0.17
CA LYS A 456 16.56 -7.72 1.06
C LYS A 456 15.64 -8.92 0.90
N ILE A 457 14.57 -8.78 0.12
CA ILE A 457 13.72 -9.92 -0.23
C ILE A 457 14.54 -10.94 -1.01
N VAL A 458 15.23 -10.52 -2.08
CA VAL A 458 16.13 -11.37 -2.88
C VAL A 458 17.13 -12.10 -1.99
N ASN A 459 17.78 -11.43 -1.03
CA ASN A 459 18.73 -12.08 -0.12
C ASN A 459 18.12 -13.24 0.67
N SER A 460 16.81 -13.20 0.94
CA SER A 460 16.09 -14.30 1.59
C SER A 460 15.65 -15.43 0.63
N LEU A 461 15.80 -15.24 -0.68
CA LEU A 461 15.45 -16.20 -1.74
C LEU A 461 16.68 -16.87 -2.37
N ILE A 462 17.88 -16.29 -2.23
CA ILE A 462 19.13 -16.87 -2.77
C ILE A 462 19.37 -18.23 -2.13
N ILE A 463 19.49 -19.27 -2.95
CA ILE A 463 19.82 -20.63 -2.52
C ILE A 463 21.23 -21.05 -2.92
N ALA A 464 21.68 -20.66 -4.12
CA ALA A 464 22.98 -21.04 -4.66
C ALA A 464 23.52 -19.92 -5.57
N ARG A 465 24.79 -20.05 -5.98
CA ARG A 465 25.40 -19.26 -7.05
C ARG A 465 25.74 -20.19 -8.21
N ILE A 466 25.62 -19.73 -9.44
CA ILE A 466 26.13 -20.47 -10.59
C ILE A 466 27.66 -20.58 -10.47
N ASP A 467 28.22 -21.74 -10.84
CA ASP A 467 29.65 -22.07 -10.75
C ASP A 467 30.58 -21.01 -11.35
N GLN A 468 30.14 -20.35 -12.41
CA GLN A 468 30.85 -19.27 -13.07
C GLN A 468 30.73 -17.95 -12.29
N LYS A 469 31.70 -17.68 -11.40
CA LYS A 469 31.79 -16.39 -10.72
C LYS A 469 32.04 -15.27 -11.75
N PRO A 470 31.19 -14.22 -11.80
CA PRO A 470 31.37 -13.14 -12.76
C PRO A 470 32.61 -12.33 -12.39
N PHE A 471 33.38 -11.95 -13.40
CA PHE A 471 34.53 -11.06 -13.23
C PHE A 471 34.03 -9.65 -13.02
N GLN A 472 34.57 -8.95 -12.02
CA GLN A 472 34.21 -7.57 -11.70
C GLN A 472 35.46 -6.70 -11.75
N PHE A 473 35.44 -5.67 -12.57
CA PHE A 473 36.58 -4.78 -12.76
C PHE A 473 36.13 -3.37 -13.16
N MET A 474 37.09 -2.45 -13.12
CA MET A 474 36.92 -1.07 -13.55
C MET A 474 37.45 -0.90 -14.95
N ALA A 475 36.76 -0.17 -15.81
CA ALA A 475 37.20 0.08 -17.18
C ALA A 475 36.93 1.51 -17.62
N ARG A 476 37.76 2.02 -18.54
CA ARG A 476 37.57 3.32 -19.20
C ARG A 476 37.51 3.12 -20.71
N ILE A 477 36.70 3.94 -21.37
CA ILE A 477 36.62 3.95 -22.83
C ILE A 477 37.91 4.56 -23.38
N VAL A 478 38.59 3.85 -24.28
CA VAL A 478 39.84 4.30 -24.95
C VAL A 478 39.65 4.54 -26.43
N GLU A 479 38.63 3.94 -27.04
CA GLU A 479 38.34 4.06 -28.46
C GLU A 479 36.83 3.98 -28.72
N LYS A 480 36.40 4.64 -29.79
CA LYS A 480 35.04 4.59 -30.34
C LYS A 480 35.14 4.40 -31.86
N SER A 481 34.48 3.36 -32.37
CA SER A 481 34.27 3.15 -33.79
C SER A 481 32.79 3.22 -34.11
N ASP A 482 32.37 4.13 -34.97
CA ASP A 482 30.99 4.22 -35.41
C ASP A 482 30.61 3.01 -36.28
N VAL A 483 29.45 2.41 -36.00
CA VAL A 483 28.85 1.33 -36.80
C VAL A 483 27.79 1.93 -37.74
N ASN A 484 27.00 2.85 -37.21
CA ASN A 484 26.07 3.69 -37.97
C ASN A 484 25.85 5.02 -37.23
N SER A 485 24.90 5.84 -37.71
CA SER A 485 24.62 7.18 -37.17
C SER A 485 24.27 7.22 -35.67
N THR A 486 23.75 6.12 -35.11
CA THR A 486 23.31 6.05 -33.70
C THR A 486 24.02 4.97 -32.89
N THR A 487 24.82 4.11 -33.52
CA THR A 487 25.43 2.94 -32.88
C THR A 487 26.93 2.95 -33.09
N ALA A 488 27.67 2.67 -32.03
CA ALA A 488 29.13 2.60 -32.07
C ALA A 488 29.65 1.43 -31.22
N THR A 489 30.77 0.86 -31.63
CA THR A 489 31.55 -0.07 -30.82
C THR A 489 32.55 0.73 -29.98
N PHE A 490 32.55 0.48 -28.68
CA PHE A 490 33.44 1.12 -27.72
C PHE A 490 34.46 0.11 -27.20
N THR A 491 35.72 0.52 -27.17
CA THR A 491 36.80 -0.25 -26.55
C THR A 491 36.97 0.20 -25.11
N PHE A 492 36.71 -0.70 -24.18
CA PHE A 492 36.86 -0.52 -22.74
C PHE A 492 38.17 -1.16 -22.27
N ARG A 493 39.10 -0.33 -21.82
CA ARG A 493 40.37 -0.80 -21.24
C ARG A 493 40.24 -0.98 -19.74
N ILE A 494 40.54 -2.18 -19.26
CA ILE A 494 40.55 -2.49 -17.83
C ILE A 494 41.58 -1.59 -17.12
N GLN A 495 41.20 -1.04 -15.97
CA GLN A 495 42.05 -0.24 -15.12
C GLN A 495 42.68 -1.13 -14.05
N LYS A 496 44.00 -1.04 -13.88
CA LYS A 496 44.74 -1.75 -12.83
C LYS A 496 44.23 -1.33 -11.45
N GLN A 497 43.68 -2.27 -10.69
CA GLN A 497 43.37 -2.04 -9.27
C GLN A 497 44.67 -2.20 -8.45
N ALA A 498 44.92 -1.28 -7.52
CA ALA A 498 46.12 -1.30 -6.68
C ALA A 498 46.23 -2.63 -5.92
N GLY A 499 47.21 -3.47 -6.29
CA GLY A 499 47.60 -4.66 -5.54
C GLY A 499 47.12 -6.02 -6.08
N ASN A 500 46.19 -6.09 -7.04
CA ASN A 500 45.73 -7.37 -7.61
C ASN A 500 45.86 -7.37 -9.13
N LEU A 501 46.65 -8.32 -9.67
CA LEU A 501 46.60 -8.67 -11.09
C LEU A 501 45.22 -9.27 -11.38
N ILE A 502 44.40 -8.56 -12.13
CA ILE A 502 43.14 -9.11 -12.64
C ILE A 502 43.51 -9.97 -13.85
N GLN A 503 43.72 -11.26 -13.63
CA GLN A 503 43.77 -12.22 -14.73
C GLN A 503 42.33 -12.42 -15.22
N PHE A 504 41.95 -11.63 -16.22
CA PHE A 504 40.69 -11.78 -16.94
C PHE A 504 40.99 -12.31 -18.32
N GLN A 505 40.62 -13.55 -18.56
CA GLN A 505 40.62 -14.14 -19.89
C GLN A 505 39.25 -13.92 -20.51
N LEU A 506 39.17 -13.05 -21.51
CA LEU A 506 38.01 -13.07 -22.40
C LEU A 506 37.91 -14.45 -23.04
N PRO A 507 36.69 -14.99 -23.17
CA PRO A 507 36.49 -16.28 -23.80
C PRO A 507 37.05 -16.24 -25.21
N ALA A 508 37.71 -17.32 -25.61
CA ALA A 508 38.16 -17.45 -26.98
C ALA A 508 36.93 -17.41 -27.91
N SER A 509 37.10 -16.87 -29.11
CA SER A 509 35.99 -16.70 -30.08
C SER A 509 35.36 -18.02 -30.55
N ASN A 510 35.95 -19.16 -30.18
CA ASN A 510 35.45 -20.51 -30.40
C ASN A 510 34.60 -21.04 -29.21
N ASP A 511 34.57 -20.36 -28.07
CA ASP A 511 33.79 -20.78 -26.90
C ASP A 511 32.31 -20.36 -27.03
N ILE A 512 31.53 -21.23 -27.67
CA ILE A 512 30.09 -21.07 -27.88
C ILE A 512 29.29 -20.90 -26.58
N SER A 513 29.83 -21.33 -25.42
CA SER A 513 29.15 -21.20 -24.13
C SER A 513 29.03 -19.74 -23.68
N THR A 514 29.77 -18.84 -24.33
CA THR A 514 29.80 -17.41 -24.01
C THR A 514 28.96 -16.55 -24.95
N PHE A 515 28.52 -17.11 -26.07
CA PHE A 515 27.69 -16.40 -27.02
C PHE A 515 26.37 -15.98 -26.37
N GLY A 516 25.98 -14.72 -26.56
CA GLY A 516 24.80 -14.12 -25.94
C GLY A 516 24.93 -13.81 -24.45
N LYS A 517 26.07 -14.11 -23.78
CA LYS A 517 26.31 -13.61 -22.43
C LYS A 517 26.51 -12.09 -22.46
N HIS A 518 26.18 -11.45 -21.35
CA HIS A 518 26.15 -9.99 -21.27
C HIS A 518 26.97 -9.46 -20.11
N PHE A 519 27.36 -8.20 -20.21
CA PHE A 519 28.10 -7.48 -19.19
C PHE A 519 27.15 -6.49 -18.52
N LEU A 520 27.14 -6.45 -17.19
CA LEU A 520 26.48 -5.38 -16.45
C LEU A 520 27.45 -4.22 -16.29
N VAL A 521 27.18 -3.14 -17.02
CA VAL A 521 27.96 -1.92 -16.98
C VAL A 521 27.26 -0.94 -16.05
N LYS A 522 28.02 -0.33 -15.14
CA LYS A 522 27.55 0.62 -14.15
C LYS A 522 28.45 1.86 -14.14
N SER A 523 27.83 3.04 -14.16
CA SER A 523 28.53 4.31 -14.00
C SER A 523 28.99 4.48 -12.54
N ILE A 524 30.25 4.87 -12.31
CA ILE A 524 30.74 5.18 -10.97
C ILE A 524 30.24 6.54 -10.50
N ALA A 525 30.21 7.53 -11.40
CA ALA A 525 29.67 8.84 -11.09
C ALA A 525 28.17 8.77 -10.75
N ASN A 526 27.44 7.81 -11.34
CA ASN A 526 26.02 7.58 -11.06
C ASN A 526 25.72 6.07 -10.86
N PRO A 527 25.95 5.53 -9.64
CA PRO A 527 25.78 4.11 -9.34
C PRO A 527 24.39 3.53 -9.60
N ARG A 528 23.36 4.39 -9.67
CA ARG A 528 21.97 4.00 -9.95
C ARG A 528 21.74 3.66 -11.43
N VAL A 529 22.63 4.13 -12.31
CA VAL A 529 22.53 3.94 -13.75
C VAL A 529 23.43 2.77 -14.14
N LYS A 530 22.79 1.61 -14.35
CA LYS A 530 23.42 0.40 -14.85
C LYS A 530 22.57 -0.27 -15.90
N ARG A 531 23.21 -0.95 -16.84
CA ARG A 531 22.53 -1.66 -17.93
C ARG A 531 23.36 -2.85 -18.38
N GLN A 532 22.66 -3.85 -18.90
CA GLN A 532 23.27 -5.01 -19.52
C GLN A 532 23.57 -4.70 -21.00
N TYR A 533 24.76 -5.08 -21.44
CA TYR A 533 25.18 -5.01 -22.85
C TYR A 533 25.75 -6.35 -23.26
N THR A 534 25.29 -6.89 -24.36
CA THR A 534 25.75 -8.19 -24.85
C THR A 534 27.17 -8.09 -25.38
N LEU A 535 27.96 -9.14 -25.12
CA LEU A 535 29.28 -9.29 -25.74
C LEU A 535 29.10 -9.64 -27.22
N ALA A 536 29.76 -8.89 -28.09
CA ALA A 536 29.78 -9.12 -29.54
C ALA A 536 31.18 -8.83 -30.06
N SER A 537 32.11 -9.76 -29.83
CA SER A 537 33.54 -9.56 -30.08
C SER A 537 33.86 -9.35 -31.56
N CYS A 538 33.10 -9.98 -32.46
CA CYS A 538 33.24 -9.81 -33.90
C CYS A 538 32.89 -8.38 -34.39
N MET A 539 32.27 -7.54 -33.54
CA MET A 539 31.95 -6.15 -33.86
C MET A 539 33.10 -5.19 -33.54
N ASN A 540 34.23 -5.69 -33.04
CA ASN A 540 35.49 -4.95 -33.09
C ASN A 540 35.78 -4.57 -34.56
N LYS A 541 36.14 -3.31 -34.81
CA LYS A 541 36.31 -2.78 -36.17
C LYS A 541 37.28 -3.61 -37.00
N HIS A 542 38.46 -3.91 -36.46
CA HIS A 542 39.49 -4.63 -37.17
C HIS A 542 39.07 -6.07 -37.50
N ILE A 543 38.48 -6.76 -36.53
CA ILE A 543 37.96 -8.12 -36.70
C ILE A 543 36.82 -8.14 -37.74
N TYR A 544 35.89 -7.19 -37.64
CA TYR A 544 34.77 -7.07 -38.58
C TYR A 544 35.24 -6.85 -40.01
N GLU A 545 36.18 -5.93 -40.23
CA GLU A 545 36.78 -5.65 -41.54
C GLU A 545 37.47 -6.88 -42.13
N GLN A 546 38.16 -7.68 -41.31
CA GLN A 546 38.76 -8.95 -41.76
C GLN A 546 37.70 -9.95 -42.22
N TYR A 547 36.58 -10.08 -41.51
CA TYR A 547 35.48 -10.94 -41.95
C TYR A 547 34.90 -10.49 -43.29
N VAL A 548 34.59 -9.20 -43.44
CA VAL A 548 34.05 -8.64 -44.69
C VAL A 548 35.03 -8.87 -45.85
N LYS A 549 36.33 -8.62 -45.65
CA LYS A 549 37.36 -8.87 -46.65
C LYS A 549 37.48 -10.35 -47.03
N ASN A 550 37.37 -11.26 -46.07
CA ASN A 550 37.40 -12.70 -46.34
C ASN A 550 36.16 -13.18 -47.10
N ILE A 551 34.98 -12.61 -46.80
CA ILE A 551 33.77 -12.82 -47.60
C ILE A 551 33.99 -12.38 -49.05
N GLU A 552 34.49 -11.17 -49.27
CA GLU A 552 34.76 -10.64 -50.61
C GLU A 552 35.73 -11.54 -51.40
N LYS A 553 36.85 -11.91 -50.78
CA LYS A 553 37.86 -12.80 -51.36
C LYS A 553 37.28 -14.16 -51.74
N PHE A 554 36.59 -14.81 -50.80
CA PHE A 554 35.97 -16.12 -51.06
C PHE A 554 34.98 -16.03 -52.22
N THR A 555 34.11 -15.01 -52.21
CA THR A 555 33.09 -14.85 -53.27
C THR A 555 33.67 -14.47 -54.62
N SER A 556 34.92 -14.00 -54.65
CA SER A 556 35.68 -13.68 -55.86
C SER A 556 36.70 -14.77 -56.21
N ASN A 557 36.61 -15.97 -55.60
CA ASN A 557 37.54 -17.10 -55.79
C ASN A 557 39.02 -16.74 -55.55
N GLN A 558 39.29 -15.82 -54.61
CA GLN A 558 40.63 -15.46 -54.16
C GLN A 558 40.95 -16.19 -52.85
N ASP A 559 42.26 -16.39 -52.61
CA ASP A 559 42.74 -16.98 -51.37
C ASP A 559 42.33 -16.14 -50.15
N ILE A 560 41.56 -16.78 -49.27
CA ILE A 560 41.16 -16.21 -47.98
C ILE A 560 42.38 -16.09 -47.07
N GLN A 561 42.41 -15.03 -46.25
CA GLN A 561 43.44 -14.86 -45.23
C GLN A 561 42.93 -15.43 -43.91
N GLY A 562 43.84 -15.96 -43.10
CA GLY A 562 43.53 -16.24 -41.70
C GLY A 562 43.05 -14.97 -41.00
N ILE A 563 42.18 -15.14 -40.01
CA ILE A 563 41.81 -14.05 -39.11
C ILE A 563 42.96 -13.88 -38.12
N ASP A 564 43.33 -12.64 -37.84
CA ASP A 564 44.36 -12.37 -36.84
C ASP A 564 43.82 -12.70 -35.44
N GLU A 565 44.03 -13.94 -35.03
CA GLU A 565 43.63 -14.42 -33.72
C GLU A 565 44.37 -13.72 -32.59
N SER A 566 45.46 -12.99 -32.86
CA SER A 566 46.11 -12.20 -31.82
C SER A 566 45.20 -11.11 -31.28
N PHE A 567 44.30 -10.50 -32.06
CA PHE A 567 43.34 -9.52 -31.52
C PHE A 567 42.24 -10.17 -30.69
N ILE A 568 41.85 -11.38 -31.06
CA ILE A 568 40.87 -12.18 -30.33
C ILE A 568 41.48 -12.65 -28.99
N ASN A 569 42.71 -13.15 -29.04
CA ASN A 569 43.39 -13.80 -27.91
C ASN A 569 44.25 -12.83 -27.06
N GLN A 570 44.69 -11.67 -27.57
CA GLN A 570 45.42 -10.64 -26.77
C GLN A 570 44.55 -10.06 -25.67
N SER A 571 43.24 -10.03 -25.91
CA SER A 571 42.25 -9.59 -24.95
C SER A 571 42.19 -10.50 -23.70
N SER A 572 42.91 -11.63 -23.71
CA SER A 572 42.82 -12.70 -22.71
C SER A 572 43.96 -12.74 -21.66
N TYR A 573 45.10 -12.06 -21.85
CA TYR A 573 46.31 -12.34 -21.05
C TYR A 573 47.12 -11.13 -20.53
N ASN A 574 46.61 -9.90 -20.58
CA ASN A 574 47.41 -8.72 -20.24
C ASN A 574 46.75 -7.75 -19.25
N ASP A 575 47.59 -7.01 -18.51
CA ASP A 575 47.21 -5.93 -17.58
C ASP A 575 46.36 -4.80 -18.23
N ASN A 576 46.23 -4.82 -19.55
CA ASN A 576 45.48 -3.89 -20.39
C ASN A 576 44.50 -4.62 -21.31
N ALA A 577 43.82 -5.67 -20.83
CA ALA A 577 42.78 -6.33 -21.61
C ALA A 577 41.71 -5.32 -22.05
N ASP A 578 41.39 -5.36 -23.35
CA ASP A 578 40.41 -4.51 -24.00
C ASP A 578 39.13 -5.31 -24.25
N ILE A 579 37.99 -4.68 -23.95
CA ILE A 579 36.65 -5.24 -24.11
C ILE A 579 35.89 -4.41 -25.13
N TYR A 580 35.12 -5.06 -25.98
CA TYR A 580 34.35 -4.39 -27.03
C TYR A 580 32.85 -4.48 -26.74
N LEU A 581 32.18 -3.34 -26.65
CA LEU A 581 30.72 -3.27 -26.51
C LEU A 581 30.13 -2.38 -27.60
N THR A 582 29.22 -2.95 -28.41
CA THR A 582 28.47 -2.20 -29.42
C THR A 582 27.18 -1.66 -28.83
N ILE A 583 27.03 -0.34 -28.82
CA ILE A 583 26.00 0.35 -28.04
C ILE A 583 25.29 1.40 -28.89
N LYS A 584 23.96 1.27 -29.01
CA LYS A 584 23.10 2.30 -29.58
C LYS A 584 22.85 3.44 -28.59
N ASN A 585 23.02 4.66 -29.06
CA ASN A 585 22.63 5.86 -28.37
C ASN A 585 21.11 6.03 -28.45
N TYR A 586 20.45 6.02 -27.30
CA TYR A 586 19.01 6.25 -27.20
C TYR A 586 18.69 7.72 -26.87
N ASP A 587 19.72 8.58 -26.76
CA ASP A 587 19.66 9.99 -26.38
C ASP A 587 18.80 10.30 -25.14
N THR A 588 18.78 9.40 -24.17
CA THR A 588 18.08 9.63 -22.90
C THR A 588 18.96 10.46 -21.98
N ARG A 589 18.45 11.60 -21.47
CA ARG A 589 19.21 12.62 -20.71
C ARG A 589 20.09 12.05 -19.57
N SER A 590 19.62 11.00 -18.91
CA SER A 590 20.31 10.33 -17.79
C SER A 590 20.63 8.86 -18.06
N GLY A 591 20.48 8.39 -19.31
CA GLY A 591 20.68 6.99 -19.65
C GLY A 591 22.15 6.62 -19.81
N LEU A 592 22.48 5.37 -19.47
CA LEU A 592 23.85 4.87 -19.55
C LEU A 592 24.44 4.94 -20.97
N SER A 593 23.65 4.66 -22.00
CA SER A 593 24.13 4.70 -23.38
C SER A 593 24.58 6.09 -23.80
N ARG A 594 23.86 7.14 -23.40
CA ARG A 594 24.27 8.52 -23.64
C ARG A 594 25.56 8.87 -22.91
N LEU A 595 25.71 8.44 -21.65
CA LEU A 595 26.93 8.67 -20.87
C LEU A 595 28.16 7.99 -21.50
N ILE A 596 27.99 6.76 -21.99
CA ILE A 596 29.03 6.02 -22.73
C ILE A 596 29.41 6.74 -24.03
N HIS A 597 28.41 7.17 -24.82
CA HIS A 597 28.65 7.93 -26.06
C HIS A 597 29.36 9.27 -25.83
N GLN A 598 29.17 9.88 -24.65
CA GLN A 598 29.88 11.10 -24.26
C GLN A 598 31.28 10.84 -23.69
N GLN A 599 31.64 9.59 -23.39
CA GLN A 599 32.93 9.17 -22.82
C GLN A 599 33.30 9.86 -21.49
N LYS A 600 32.31 10.17 -20.64
CA LYS A 600 32.47 11.00 -19.43
C LYS A 600 32.63 10.25 -18.11
N ASP A 601 33.10 9.01 -18.07
CA ASP A 601 33.15 8.25 -16.82
C ASP A 601 34.16 7.10 -16.79
N VAL A 602 34.40 6.57 -15.59
CA VAL A 602 34.93 5.23 -15.35
C VAL A 602 33.75 4.31 -15.04
N PHE A 603 33.77 3.11 -15.60
CA PHE A 603 32.68 2.17 -15.47
C PHE A 603 33.10 0.96 -14.64
N GLU A 604 32.21 0.51 -13.77
CA GLU A 604 32.28 -0.80 -13.13
C GLU A 604 31.59 -1.80 -14.07
N ILE A 605 32.30 -2.86 -14.45
CA ILE A 605 31.80 -3.90 -15.35
C ILE A 605 31.80 -5.23 -14.61
N LYS A 606 30.65 -5.91 -14.61
CA LYS A 606 30.56 -7.33 -14.28
C LYS A 606 30.39 -8.12 -15.57
N ALA A 607 31.35 -8.96 -15.90
CA ALA A 607 31.44 -9.65 -17.17
C ALA A 607 30.84 -11.07 -17.14
N LEU A 608 30.48 -11.55 -18.32
CA LEU A 608 30.03 -12.92 -18.63
C LEU A 608 28.86 -13.40 -17.78
N MET A 609 27.86 -12.54 -17.62
CA MET A 609 26.63 -12.86 -16.90
C MET A 609 25.57 -13.47 -17.83
N GLY A 610 24.61 -14.14 -17.21
CA GLY A 610 23.50 -14.80 -17.89
C GLY A 610 23.85 -16.17 -18.45
N LYS A 611 22.83 -16.85 -18.96
CA LYS A 611 22.91 -18.22 -19.48
C LYS A 611 23.60 -18.33 -20.84
N GLY A 612 23.71 -17.21 -21.58
CA GLY A 612 24.09 -17.22 -22.98
C GLY A 612 23.02 -17.84 -23.88
N LEU A 613 23.38 -18.18 -25.10
CA LEU A 613 22.45 -18.75 -26.09
C LEU A 613 22.10 -20.21 -25.81
N ASP A 614 22.92 -20.95 -25.04
CA ASP A 614 22.72 -22.39 -24.81
C ASP A 614 22.61 -23.18 -26.14
N VAL A 615 23.52 -22.84 -27.07
CA VAL A 615 23.55 -23.41 -28.44
C VAL A 615 23.78 -24.91 -28.35
N GLN A 616 22.95 -25.66 -29.08
CA GLN A 616 23.08 -27.12 -29.17
C GLN A 616 23.90 -27.49 -30.39
N ARG A 617 24.72 -28.54 -30.28
CA ARG A 617 25.62 -29.00 -31.36
C ARG A 617 24.92 -29.31 -32.68
N GLN A 618 23.67 -29.74 -32.65
CA GLN A 618 22.87 -30.15 -33.80
C GLN A 618 21.41 -29.72 -33.65
N GLY A 619 20.64 -29.82 -34.72
CA GLY A 619 19.23 -29.43 -34.80
C GLY A 619 19.03 -28.00 -35.30
N THR A 620 17.77 -27.56 -35.29
CA THR A 620 17.37 -26.26 -35.82
C THR A 620 17.21 -25.25 -34.69
N HIS A 621 17.83 -24.09 -34.85
CA HIS A 621 17.74 -22.98 -33.92
C HIS A 621 17.17 -21.78 -34.64
N LEU A 622 16.13 -21.17 -34.08
CA LEU A 622 15.45 -20.01 -34.65
C LEU A 622 15.81 -18.77 -33.83
N ALA A 623 16.12 -17.65 -34.47
CA ALA A 623 16.28 -16.36 -33.81
C ALA A 623 15.41 -15.29 -34.48
N PHE A 624 14.62 -14.58 -33.68
CA PHE A 624 13.88 -13.39 -34.11
C PHE A 624 14.49 -12.16 -33.47
N VAL A 625 15.08 -11.29 -34.28
CA VAL A 625 15.84 -10.14 -33.79
C VAL A 625 15.44 -8.84 -34.42
N ALA A 626 15.42 -7.77 -33.64
CA ALA A 626 15.17 -6.43 -34.15
C ALA A 626 16.15 -5.40 -33.60
N GLY A 627 16.69 -4.57 -34.50
CA GLY A 627 17.66 -3.52 -34.16
C GLY A 627 18.90 -4.08 -33.47
N THR A 628 19.27 -3.51 -32.32
CA THR A 628 20.45 -3.94 -31.54
C THR A 628 20.35 -5.34 -30.94
N GLY A 629 19.18 -5.98 -30.96
CA GLY A 629 19.03 -7.37 -30.51
C GLY A 629 19.86 -8.37 -31.35
N ILE A 630 20.25 -7.98 -32.56
CA ILE A 630 21.15 -8.78 -33.41
C ILE A 630 22.51 -9.06 -32.76
N LEU A 631 23.02 -8.14 -31.92
CA LEU A 631 24.34 -8.23 -31.30
C LEU A 631 24.55 -9.52 -30.50
N VAL A 632 23.47 -10.07 -29.95
CA VAL A 632 23.50 -11.34 -29.22
C VAL A 632 23.97 -12.52 -30.09
N PHE A 633 23.72 -12.46 -31.39
CA PHE A 633 23.96 -13.56 -32.32
C PHE A 633 25.17 -13.32 -33.23
N MET A 634 25.78 -12.14 -33.19
CA MET A 634 26.85 -11.78 -34.11
C MET A 634 28.09 -12.68 -33.96
N ASP A 635 28.45 -13.06 -32.73
CA ASP A 635 29.56 -14.00 -32.50
C ASP A 635 29.22 -15.43 -32.97
N LEU A 636 27.95 -15.85 -32.89
CA LEU A 636 27.50 -17.13 -33.47
C LEU A 636 27.54 -17.11 -35.01
N VAL A 637 27.11 -16.00 -35.63
CA VAL A 637 27.21 -15.79 -37.08
C VAL A 637 28.67 -15.84 -37.53
N ALA A 638 29.56 -15.13 -36.82
CA ALA A 638 30.99 -15.13 -37.09
C ALA A 638 31.60 -16.54 -36.94
N PHE A 639 31.18 -17.31 -35.93
CA PHE A 639 31.60 -18.69 -35.74
C PHE A 639 31.21 -19.59 -36.92
N ILE A 640 29.95 -19.54 -37.35
CA ILE A 640 29.46 -20.34 -38.50
C ILE A 640 30.19 -19.93 -39.78
N LEU A 641 30.45 -18.63 -39.97
CA LEU A 641 31.25 -18.13 -41.09
C LEU A 641 32.65 -18.72 -41.11
N ARG A 642 33.35 -18.73 -39.97
CA ARG A 642 34.69 -19.34 -39.86
C ARG A 642 34.65 -20.84 -40.17
N GLN A 643 33.62 -21.54 -39.69
CA GLN A 643 33.42 -22.95 -39.98
C GLN A 643 33.26 -23.19 -41.49
N ASN A 644 32.40 -22.41 -42.15
CA ASN A 644 32.13 -22.54 -43.58
C ASN A 644 33.35 -22.17 -44.45
N LEU A 645 34.15 -21.20 -44.02
CA LEU A 645 35.40 -20.83 -44.68
C LEU A 645 36.57 -21.78 -44.36
N GLY A 646 36.41 -22.78 -43.50
CA GLY A 646 37.51 -23.67 -43.10
C GLY A 646 38.58 -22.98 -42.25
N LEU A 647 38.23 -21.89 -41.56
CA LEU A 647 39.13 -21.10 -40.72
C LEU A 647 39.22 -21.64 -39.27
N LEU A 648 38.40 -22.63 -38.90
CA LEU A 648 38.48 -23.31 -37.61
C LEU A 648 39.37 -24.55 -37.72
N GLN A 649 40.25 -24.77 -36.74
CA GLN A 649 41.18 -25.91 -36.73
C GLN A 649 40.78 -26.97 -35.69
N GLY A 650 41.13 -28.23 -35.96
CA GLY A 650 41.03 -29.33 -35.00
C GLY A 650 39.63 -29.54 -34.41
N SER A 651 39.55 -29.55 -33.08
CA SER A 651 38.31 -29.76 -32.32
C SER A 651 37.30 -28.63 -32.47
N ASP A 652 37.74 -27.41 -32.77
CA ASP A 652 36.85 -26.24 -32.85
C ASP A 652 35.87 -26.37 -34.03
N ASN A 653 36.34 -26.96 -35.12
CA ASN A 653 35.51 -27.24 -36.30
C ASN A 653 34.42 -28.29 -36.02
N GLN A 654 34.49 -29.01 -34.89
CA GLN A 654 33.55 -30.07 -34.51
C GLN A 654 32.53 -29.64 -33.43
N ILE A 655 32.65 -28.41 -32.90
CA ILE A 655 31.78 -27.86 -31.85
C ILE A 655 30.32 -27.82 -32.32
N LEU A 656 30.08 -27.32 -33.54
CA LEU A 656 28.79 -27.42 -34.22
C LEU A 656 28.90 -28.48 -35.32
N ASP A 657 27.91 -29.36 -35.41
CA ASP A 657 27.83 -30.32 -36.50
C ASP A 657 27.36 -29.59 -37.77
N GLN A 658 28.29 -29.22 -38.64
CA GLN A 658 28.00 -28.43 -39.86
C GLN A 658 26.89 -29.05 -40.74
N LYS A 659 26.69 -30.38 -40.69
CA LYS A 659 25.67 -31.07 -41.51
C LYS A 659 24.29 -31.06 -40.84
N ASN A 660 24.27 -31.21 -39.51
CA ASN A 660 23.04 -31.40 -38.75
C ASN A 660 22.59 -30.16 -37.95
N PHE A 661 23.44 -29.14 -37.84
CA PHE A 661 23.13 -27.85 -37.24
C PHE A 661 22.51 -26.93 -38.28
N LYS A 662 21.43 -26.23 -37.93
CA LYS A 662 20.81 -25.19 -38.76
C LYS A 662 20.43 -23.99 -37.91
N PHE A 663 20.96 -22.82 -38.25
CA PHE A 663 20.57 -21.55 -37.64
C PHE A 663 19.75 -20.69 -38.60
N VAL A 664 18.49 -20.43 -38.25
CA VAL A 664 17.58 -19.56 -39.00
C VAL A 664 17.45 -18.24 -38.27
N LEU A 665 17.88 -17.16 -38.90
CA LEU A 665 17.93 -15.82 -38.33
C LEU A 665 16.95 -14.90 -39.07
N TYR A 666 15.85 -14.58 -38.38
CA TYR A 666 14.93 -13.51 -38.77
C TYR A 666 15.47 -12.20 -38.22
N ALA A 667 16.02 -11.35 -39.08
CA ALA A 667 16.59 -10.06 -38.69
C ALA A 667 15.76 -8.90 -39.21
N SER A 668 15.37 -7.98 -38.33
CA SER A 668 14.63 -6.78 -38.71
C SER A 668 15.34 -5.48 -38.32
N PHE A 669 15.48 -4.59 -39.30
CA PHE A 669 16.06 -3.25 -39.14
C PHE A 669 15.12 -2.20 -39.72
N PRO A 670 15.23 -0.91 -39.34
CA PRO A 670 14.46 0.14 -40.01
C PRO A 670 14.78 0.26 -41.50
N SER A 671 16.07 0.30 -41.84
CA SER A 671 16.61 0.39 -43.20
C SER A 671 17.98 -0.30 -43.27
N PRO A 672 18.57 -0.47 -44.47
CA PRO A 672 19.93 -0.99 -44.62
C PRO A 672 20.98 -0.19 -43.83
N GLU A 673 20.88 1.14 -43.80
CA GLU A 673 21.83 2.04 -43.14
C GLU A 673 21.78 1.96 -41.60
N ASP A 674 20.61 1.62 -41.05
CA ASP A 674 20.42 1.38 -39.62
C ASP A 674 20.81 -0.05 -39.21
N SER A 675 21.18 -0.91 -40.17
CA SER A 675 21.53 -2.29 -39.90
C SER A 675 22.85 -2.41 -39.16
N ILE A 676 23.00 -3.48 -38.40
CA ILE A 676 24.23 -3.77 -37.67
C ILE A 676 24.72 -5.14 -38.15
N GLY A 677 25.91 -5.18 -38.74
CA GLY A 677 26.50 -6.43 -39.20
C GLY A 677 25.94 -6.94 -40.54
N LEU A 678 25.32 -6.08 -41.36
CA LEU A 678 24.57 -6.52 -42.54
C LEU A 678 25.45 -7.25 -43.57
N GLU A 679 26.65 -6.74 -43.81
CA GLU A 679 27.62 -7.33 -44.73
C GLU A 679 28.04 -8.73 -44.28
N LEU A 680 28.25 -8.91 -42.98
CA LEU A 680 28.58 -10.21 -42.40
C LEU A 680 27.43 -11.21 -42.57
N LEU A 681 26.19 -10.78 -42.29
CA LEU A 681 24.99 -11.61 -42.38
C LEU A 681 24.72 -12.07 -43.82
N GLN A 682 24.72 -11.13 -44.77
CA GLN A 682 24.51 -11.43 -46.18
C GLN A 682 25.67 -12.23 -46.78
N GLY A 683 26.90 -11.92 -46.35
CA GLY A 683 28.09 -12.67 -46.74
C GLY A 683 28.02 -14.13 -46.33
N LEU A 684 27.65 -14.42 -45.08
CA LEU A 684 27.46 -15.79 -44.61
C LEU A 684 26.37 -16.52 -45.41
N GLN A 685 25.23 -15.87 -45.66
CA GLN A 685 24.16 -16.45 -46.48
C GLN A 685 24.67 -16.84 -47.87
N LYS A 686 25.42 -15.94 -48.53
CA LYS A 686 25.98 -16.17 -49.86
C LYS A 686 26.99 -17.33 -49.87
N ILE A 687 27.90 -17.38 -48.89
CA ILE A 687 28.89 -18.48 -48.76
C ILE A 687 28.19 -19.81 -48.55
N THR A 688 27.20 -19.84 -47.66
CA THR A 688 26.40 -21.04 -47.35
C THR A 688 25.73 -21.58 -48.62
N GLN A 689 25.17 -20.70 -49.47
CA GLN A 689 24.59 -21.09 -50.75
C GLN A 689 25.63 -21.57 -51.76
N MET A 690 26.77 -20.87 -51.90
CA MET A 690 27.84 -21.24 -52.84
C MET A 690 28.46 -22.61 -52.52
N GLN A 691 28.49 -22.98 -51.24
CA GLN A 691 29.00 -24.28 -50.77
C GLN A 691 27.91 -25.36 -50.61
N GLU A 692 26.67 -25.06 -51.00
CA GLU A 692 25.50 -25.96 -50.83
C GLU A 692 25.29 -26.44 -49.39
N LEU A 693 25.68 -25.62 -48.41
CA LEU A 693 25.50 -25.88 -47.00
C LEU A 693 24.06 -25.53 -46.56
N LYS A 694 23.59 -26.17 -45.50
CA LYS A 694 22.23 -25.97 -44.93
C LYS A 694 22.24 -25.41 -43.52
N ASN A 695 23.41 -24.98 -43.04
CA ASN A 695 23.62 -24.63 -41.65
C ASN A 695 23.23 -23.20 -41.27
N PHE A 696 22.94 -22.34 -42.25
CA PHE A 696 22.50 -20.97 -42.02
C PHE A 696 21.42 -20.52 -43.01
N GLU A 697 20.44 -19.77 -42.49
CA GLU A 697 19.38 -19.14 -43.29
C GLU A 697 19.06 -17.75 -42.72
N LEU A 698 19.20 -16.71 -43.54
CA LEU A 698 18.89 -15.33 -43.19
C LEU A 698 17.57 -14.89 -43.81
N ILE A 699 16.66 -14.40 -42.97
CA ILE A 699 15.38 -13.83 -43.38
C ILE A 699 15.36 -12.37 -42.93
N LEU A 700 15.66 -11.47 -43.88
CA LEU A 700 15.84 -10.06 -43.63
C LEU A 700 14.53 -9.29 -43.83
N ARG A 701 14.26 -8.33 -42.94
CA ARG A 701 13.07 -7.48 -42.98
C ARG A 701 13.43 -6.02 -42.69
N PHE A 702 13.22 -5.13 -43.65
CA PHE A 702 13.33 -3.70 -43.41
C PHE A 702 11.97 -3.09 -43.05
N SER A 703 11.81 -2.62 -41.81
CA SER A 703 10.51 -2.22 -41.28
C SER A 703 9.94 -0.95 -41.89
N ASN A 704 10.77 -0.12 -42.53
CA ASN A 704 10.33 1.07 -43.24
C ASN A 704 9.87 0.77 -44.67
N GLU A 705 10.10 -0.44 -45.18
CA GLU A 705 9.57 -0.86 -46.48
C GLU A 705 8.08 -1.18 -46.37
N PHE A 706 7.30 -0.61 -47.29
CA PHE A 706 5.83 -0.63 -47.29
C PHE A 706 5.22 -2.04 -47.26
N MET A 707 5.89 -3.02 -47.87
CA MET A 707 5.40 -4.40 -48.01
C MET A 707 5.94 -5.36 -46.93
N SER A 708 6.68 -4.86 -45.93
CA SER A 708 7.28 -5.73 -44.92
C SER A 708 6.23 -6.26 -43.92
N GLU A 709 5.92 -7.55 -44.01
CA GLU A 709 4.99 -8.21 -43.09
C GLU A 709 5.46 -8.03 -41.63
N ARG A 710 4.55 -7.60 -40.74
CA ARG A 710 4.87 -7.42 -39.32
C ARG A 710 4.88 -8.78 -38.62
N TRP A 711 5.77 -8.94 -37.65
CA TRP A 711 5.80 -10.11 -36.77
C TRP A 711 4.66 -10.05 -35.75
N ASN A 712 3.44 -10.32 -36.22
CA ASN A 712 2.24 -10.50 -35.41
C ASN A 712 2.10 -11.99 -35.02
N ALA A 713 1.07 -12.31 -34.22
CA ALA A 713 0.84 -13.68 -33.76
C ALA A 713 0.72 -14.69 -34.93
N GLN A 714 0.01 -14.33 -36.00
CA GLN A 714 -0.18 -15.19 -37.18
C GLN A 714 1.13 -15.49 -37.90
N PHE A 715 1.99 -14.47 -38.08
CA PHE A 715 3.31 -14.65 -38.66
C PHE A 715 4.15 -15.61 -37.82
N ILE A 716 4.19 -15.38 -36.50
CA ILE A 716 4.99 -16.18 -35.56
C ILE A 716 4.53 -17.64 -35.59
N GLU A 717 3.22 -17.88 -35.47
CA GLU A 717 2.62 -19.22 -35.54
C GLU A 717 2.99 -19.92 -36.85
N ARG A 718 2.79 -19.25 -38.00
CA ARG A 718 3.14 -19.79 -39.33
C ARG A 718 4.62 -20.14 -39.44
N GLN A 719 5.52 -19.31 -38.91
CA GLN A 719 6.96 -19.60 -38.94
C GLN A 719 7.32 -20.78 -38.03
N VAL A 720 6.74 -20.85 -36.84
CA VAL A 720 6.99 -21.94 -35.90
C VAL A 720 6.49 -23.26 -36.50
N GLU A 721 5.27 -23.29 -37.03
CA GLU A 721 4.66 -24.47 -37.66
C GLU A 721 5.55 -25.13 -38.71
N ILE A 722 6.19 -24.34 -39.59
CA ILE A 722 7.10 -24.82 -40.64
C ILE A 722 8.21 -25.72 -40.06
N PHE A 723 8.73 -25.37 -38.89
CA PHE A 723 9.85 -26.08 -38.28
C PHE A 723 9.42 -27.14 -37.26
N THR A 724 8.24 -27.03 -36.67
CA THR A 724 7.75 -28.04 -35.70
C THR A 724 7.33 -29.33 -36.37
N GLN A 725 6.87 -29.30 -37.62
CA GLN A 725 6.48 -30.51 -38.38
C GLN A 725 7.60 -31.56 -38.44
N ASN A 726 8.86 -31.13 -38.43
CA ASN A 726 10.02 -32.02 -38.48
C ASN A 726 10.61 -32.37 -37.09
N LYS A 727 10.05 -31.83 -35.99
CA LYS A 727 10.55 -32.00 -34.60
C LYS A 727 12.05 -31.68 -34.41
N GLN A 728 12.59 -30.77 -35.23
CA GLN A 728 14.02 -30.44 -35.20
C GLN A 728 14.35 -29.19 -34.38
N ILE A 729 13.36 -28.42 -33.90
CA ILE A 729 13.63 -27.20 -33.14
C ILE A 729 14.29 -27.56 -31.79
N LYS A 730 15.47 -27.00 -31.56
CA LYS A 730 16.20 -27.10 -30.29
C LYS A 730 16.12 -25.83 -29.47
N LYS A 731 16.11 -24.68 -30.12
CA LYS A 731 15.94 -23.37 -29.47
C LYS A 731 15.22 -22.38 -30.35
N ILE A 732 14.51 -21.48 -29.69
CA ILE A 732 13.93 -20.29 -30.27
C ILE A 732 14.36 -19.11 -29.40
N TRP A 733 15.08 -18.16 -29.99
CA TRP A 733 15.48 -16.93 -29.32
C TRP A 733 14.72 -15.74 -29.87
N VAL A 734 14.38 -14.81 -28.99
CA VAL A 734 13.75 -13.55 -29.39
C VAL A 734 14.49 -12.42 -28.70
N CYS A 735 15.01 -11.46 -29.47
CA CYS A 735 15.70 -10.30 -28.92
C CYS A 735 15.38 -9.04 -29.72
N GLY A 736 14.62 -8.13 -29.13
CA GLY A 736 14.27 -6.89 -29.80
C GLY A 736 13.62 -5.86 -28.86
N PRO A 737 12.92 -4.88 -29.43
CA PRO A 737 12.16 -3.91 -28.65
C PRO A 737 11.14 -4.59 -27.73
N PRO A 738 10.83 -3.99 -26.57
CA PRO A 738 9.94 -4.62 -25.58
C PRO A 738 8.55 -5.01 -26.09
N MET A 739 7.99 -4.23 -27.01
CA MET A 739 6.69 -4.54 -27.63
C MET A 739 6.75 -5.83 -28.47
N MET A 740 7.83 -6.03 -29.22
CA MET A 740 8.03 -7.25 -30.01
C MET A 740 8.13 -8.45 -29.07
N ASN A 741 9.02 -8.37 -28.08
CA ASN A 741 9.22 -9.44 -27.11
C ASN A 741 7.92 -9.83 -26.38
N GLU A 742 7.07 -8.87 -26.00
CA GLU A 742 5.75 -9.15 -25.43
C GLU A 742 4.82 -9.91 -26.39
N VAL A 743 4.79 -9.52 -27.68
CA VAL A 743 3.98 -10.22 -28.69
C VAL A 743 4.42 -11.67 -28.80
N PHE A 744 5.73 -11.93 -28.87
CA PHE A 744 6.25 -13.29 -28.88
C PHE A 744 5.93 -14.06 -27.60
N ASP A 745 6.12 -13.46 -26.41
CA ASP A 745 5.81 -14.11 -25.13
C ASP A 745 4.31 -14.51 -25.05
N ARG A 746 3.40 -13.65 -25.53
CA ARG A 746 1.95 -13.94 -25.59
C ARG A 746 1.64 -15.04 -26.59
N THR A 747 2.16 -14.93 -27.81
CA THR A 747 1.92 -15.93 -28.86
C THR A 747 2.46 -17.29 -28.46
N PHE A 748 3.67 -17.38 -27.90
CA PHE A 748 4.21 -18.66 -27.43
C PHE A 748 3.41 -19.27 -26.28
N GLU A 749 2.82 -18.46 -25.40
CA GLU A 749 1.90 -19.00 -24.39
C GLU A 749 0.67 -19.65 -25.01
N GLU A 750 0.12 -19.06 -26.07
CA GLU A 750 -1.04 -19.57 -26.80
C GLU A 750 -0.69 -20.83 -27.62
N ILE A 751 0.41 -20.79 -28.40
CA ILE A 751 0.74 -21.87 -29.34
C ILE A 751 1.57 -23.01 -28.73
N SER A 752 2.15 -22.83 -27.53
CA SER A 752 2.98 -23.87 -26.89
C SER A 752 2.25 -25.20 -26.70
N GLN A 753 0.97 -25.15 -26.34
CA GLN A 753 0.15 -26.35 -26.18
C GLN A 753 -0.21 -27.00 -27.52
N GLN A 754 -0.48 -26.19 -28.55
CA GLN A 754 -0.85 -26.65 -29.88
C GLN A 754 0.28 -27.41 -30.58
N TYR A 755 1.53 -26.97 -30.37
CA TYR A 755 2.70 -27.51 -31.05
C TYR A 755 3.64 -28.33 -30.14
N ASP A 756 3.21 -28.65 -28.91
CA ASP A 756 4.02 -29.37 -27.90
C ASP A 756 5.41 -28.75 -27.71
N LEU A 757 5.45 -27.42 -27.66
CA LEU A 757 6.71 -26.68 -27.48
C LEU A 757 7.01 -26.60 -26.00
N ASP A 758 8.05 -27.32 -25.56
CA ASP A 758 8.60 -27.10 -24.23
C ASP A 758 9.07 -25.65 -24.12
N ARG A 759 8.48 -24.92 -23.17
CA ARG A 759 8.80 -23.53 -22.89
C ARG A 759 10.30 -23.30 -22.61
N SER A 760 11.03 -24.31 -22.16
CA SER A 760 12.47 -24.26 -21.93
C SER A 760 13.30 -24.03 -23.21
N ILE A 761 12.71 -24.26 -24.39
CA ILE A 761 13.36 -24.02 -25.69
C ILE A 761 13.20 -22.57 -26.16
N VAL A 762 12.23 -21.82 -25.61
CA VAL A 762 11.95 -20.43 -25.98
C VAL A 762 12.59 -19.48 -24.98
N GLU A 763 13.50 -18.63 -25.47
CA GLU A 763 14.23 -17.69 -24.63
C GLU A 763 14.11 -16.26 -25.18
N ILE A 764 13.48 -15.39 -24.39
CA ILE A 764 13.41 -13.96 -24.68
C ILE A 764 14.59 -13.27 -24.01
N LEU A 765 15.53 -12.78 -24.81
CA LEU A 765 16.83 -12.25 -24.36
C LEU A 765 16.77 -10.77 -24.02
#